data_AF-A0A4Y5SKB1-F1
#
_entry.id   AF-A0A4Y5SKB1-F1
#
_cell.length_a   1.000
_cell.length_b   1.000
_cell.length_c   1.000
_cell.angle_alpha   90.00
_cell.angle_beta   90.00
_cell.angle_gamma   90.00
#
_symmetry.space_group_name_H-M   'P 1'
#
loop_
_entity.id
_entity.type
_entity.pdbx_description
1 polymer ?
#
loop_
_entity_poly.entity_id
_entity_poly.type
_entity_poly.pdbx_seq_one_letter_code
_entity_poly.pdbx_strand_id
1 'polypeptide(L)'
;MSGSPKLISVEHVTSGPVVVVGKYEDYKFLLDEYKPEVIYASNKYFYFWDGSKFYAFERRGYKTFGDVELSIKLGFWNAVKKLKSDDSIKSVNVHGDGTVTVAGYTKTGEYVELQFDSEGDLFYYAMDNEFEDFEEFVDALRLGFLDGESFRKALSGGFANAMEYFDAVAGGFTRFDEYDGAKRLNINNRWEYVLFKELNQIRAEYSLNTIEEAHLIKILRDIAIGEKISLEILWDKLRSERNKILQKYNVWNQDMSWYGEPKILTDPESLGGYLTSSEIIRRFGEYDEKTKVFTRVLPGGFLSEDEYKDAISRGYTTRREYLDARKRGFVDSLAQLQLKEPFTIFKPVDDVSETPDSDINWECRIKSGKFVARKELTLNDLGISTEAELYRYATDRGFQTFGEFFESLQRGTLKRDEYIAIKKGGFNNALEFLVAEKLGYSTRTELVALIYKDYKELKALKEKYHLKTYGDALILSLLLNLKKERRKLSLDEIWQWLKECEYAYFNRDSLWYTLGRKSGNYKTFTSKEELEKYLIALLKRYGSDIGTYDIESKSFMPKLPPVIVDGSNVAWEGRDKRHGEKALARNIVLVVEKLKELGYSDIHVFVDASLRYQVEDKGLLEKLIDSGIVEVMPAEVPADDYVIKYARDFDAYIVSNDRYVDWIEKNPNLKEFIKTHRVTFKIHKGIVHFDKKIEGL
;
A
#
# COMPACT_ATOMS: atom_id res chain seq x y z
N MET A 1 74.61 -54.23 45.23
CA MET A 1 75.20 -55.24 44.33
C MET A 1 74.14 -56.30 44.06
N SER A 2 73.24 -56.02 43.12
CA SER A 2 72.22 -56.94 42.64
C SER A 2 72.63 -57.30 41.21
N GLY A 3 73.34 -58.41 41.05
CA GLY A 3 73.56 -58.98 39.73
C GLY A 3 72.32 -59.76 39.32
N SER A 4 71.97 -59.72 38.03
CA SER A 4 70.94 -60.59 37.45
C SER A 4 71.22 -62.05 37.83
N PRO A 5 70.20 -62.85 38.15
CA PRO A 5 70.38 -64.22 38.63
C PRO A 5 71.21 -65.06 37.65
N LYS A 6 72.18 -65.84 38.16
CA LYS A 6 73.10 -66.60 37.29
C LYS A 6 72.49 -67.94 36.92
N LEU A 7 71.90 -68.01 35.72
CA LEU A 7 71.27 -69.22 35.21
C LEU A 7 72.29 -70.34 34.93
N ILE A 8 71.86 -71.59 35.09
CA ILE A 8 72.67 -72.77 34.75
C ILE A 8 72.25 -73.34 33.38
N SER A 9 70.95 -73.58 33.17
CA SER A 9 70.42 -74.14 31.91
C SER A 9 68.90 -74.00 31.82
N VAL A 10 68.35 -74.19 30.61
CA VAL A 10 66.92 -74.45 30.38
C VAL A 10 66.81 -75.89 29.88
N GLU A 11 66.05 -76.72 30.59
CA GLU A 11 65.87 -78.15 30.27
C GLU A 11 64.46 -78.43 29.78
N HIS A 12 64.32 -79.29 28.78
CA HIS A 12 63.02 -79.76 28.30
C HIS A 12 62.64 -81.07 28.99
N VAL A 13 61.57 -81.05 29.78
CA VAL A 13 60.95 -82.26 30.34
C VAL A 13 59.62 -82.53 29.64
N THR A 14 59.08 -83.74 29.79
CA THR A 14 57.84 -84.21 29.16
C THR A 14 56.63 -83.29 29.37
N SER A 15 56.69 -82.44 30.38
CA SER A 15 55.65 -81.48 30.76
C SER A 15 55.87 -80.08 30.16
N GLY A 16 57.09 -79.67 29.78
CA GLY A 16 57.40 -78.31 29.29
C GLY A 16 58.86 -77.91 29.55
N PRO A 17 59.32 -76.74 29.05
CA PRO A 17 60.65 -76.19 29.37
C PRO A 17 60.70 -75.69 30.82
N VAL A 18 61.83 -75.93 31.49
CA VAL A 18 62.02 -75.64 32.91
C VAL A 18 63.36 -74.93 33.11
N VAL A 19 63.35 -73.87 33.92
CA VAL A 19 64.52 -73.04 34.21
C VAL A 19 65.30 -73.61 35.39
N VAL A 20 66.62 -73.75 35.24
CA VAL A 20 67.53 -74.32 36.25
C VAL A 20 68.44 -73.23 36.83
N VAL A 21 68.34 -72.99 38.14
CA VAL A 21 69.20 -72.05 38.86
C VAL A 21 70.08 -72.74 39.93
N GLY A 22 71.29 -72.20 40.12
CA GLY A 22 72.33 -72.80 40.96
C GLY A 22 72.44 -72.30 42.39
N LYS A 23 71.84 -71.16 42.71
CA LYS A 23 71.92 -70.51 44.03
C LYS A 23 70.54 -70.25 44.60
N TYR A 24 70.43 -70.38 45.93
CA TYR A 24 69.17 -70.20 46.64
C TYR A 24 68.68 -68.74 46.62
N GLU A 25 69.60 -67.77 46.58
CA GLU A 25 69.28 -66.34 46.54
C GLU A 25 68.70 -65.93 45.18
N ASP A 26 69.24 -66.48 44.09
CA ASP A 26 68.70 -66.32 42.74
C ASP A 26 67.32 -66.98 42.63
N TYR A 27 67.16 -68.17 43.22
CA TYR A 27 65.87 -68.85 43.35
C TYR A 27 64.84 -68.00 44.11
N LYS A 28 65.24 -67.40 45.24
CA LYS A 28 64.34 -66.60 46.08
C LYS A 28 63.93 -65.30 45.38
N PHE A 29 64.86 -64.64 44.69
CA PHE A 29 64.55 -63.49 43.84
C PHE A 29 63.52 -63.84 42.76
N LEU A 30 63.73 -64.94 42.02
CA LEU A 30 62.78 -65.38 40.99
C LEU A 30 61.40 -65.73 41.58
N LEU A 31 61.35 -66.28 42.79
CA LEU A 31 60.11 -66.72 43.45
C LEU A 31 59.32 -65.54 44.02
N ASP A 32 60.01 -64.56 44.62
CA ASP A 32 59.40 -63.34 45.14
C ASP A 32 58.90 -62.43 43.99
N GLU A 33 59.66 -62.34 42.90
CA GLU A 33 59.33 -61.48 41.75
C GLU A 33 58.27 -62.10 40.84
N TYR A 34 58.32 -63.42 40.56
CA TYR A 34 57.53 -64.05 39.48
C TYR A 34 56.43 -65.02 39.93
N LYS A 35 56.36 -65.39 41.21
CA LYS A 35 55.25 -66.17 41.84
C LYS A 35 54.62 -67.29 40.97
N PRO A 36 55.41 -68.27 40.50
CA PRO A 36 54.93 -69.28 39.55
C PRO A 36 53.98 -70.31 40.18
N GLU A 37 53.06 -70.84 39.37
CA GLU A 37 51.98 -71.74 39.83
C GLU A 37 52.45 -73.16 40.19
N VAL A 38 53.57 -73.64 39.62
CA VAL A 38 54.10 -75.00 39.90
C VAL A 38 55.62 -74.96 40.06
N ILE A 39 56.10 -75.51 41.18
CA ILE A 39 57.51 -75.49 41.59
C ILE A 39 57.98 -76.91 41.91
N TYR A 40 59.16 -77.27 41.42
CA TYR A 40 59.86 -78.49 41.83
C TYR A 40 61.28 -78.17 42.28
N ALA A 41 61.75 -78.81 43.35
CA ALA A 41 63.11 -78.60 43.88
C ALA A 41 63.81 -79.95 44.04
N SER A 42 65.05 -80.03 43.58
CA SER A 42 65.94 -81.17 43.85
C SER A 42 67.05 -80.76 44.81
N ASN A 43 67.86 -81.71 45.24
CA ASN A 43 68.99 -81.48 46.16
C ASN A 43 70.08 -80.58 45.56
N LYS A 44 70.02 -80.25 44.27
CA LYS A 44 71.09 -79.53 43.55
C LYS A 44 70.60 -78.31 42.74
N TYR A 45 69.34 -78.30 42.33
CA TYR A 45 68.76 -77.28 41.47
C TYR A 45 67.29 -77.02 41.78
N PHE A 46 66.83 -75.80 41.47
CA PHE A 46 65.41 -75.42 41.51
C PHE A 46 64.84 -75.33 40.09
N TYR A 47 63.61 -75.83 39.94
CA TYR A 47 62.90 -76.00 38.67
C TYR A 47 61.59 -75.20 38.71
N PHE A 48 61.40 -74.31 37.72
CA PHE A 48 60.20 -73.48 37.59
C PHE A 48 59.42 -73.80 36.31
N TRP A 49 58.11 -74.01 36.45
CA TRP A 49 57.22 -74.31 35.33
C TRP A 49 56.73 -73.04 34.64
N ASP A 50 57.62 -72.45 33.81
CA ASP A 50 57.29 -71.41 32.82
C ASP A 50 58.48 -71.09 31.89
N GLY A 51 59.24 -72.11 31.46
CA GLY A 51 60.45 -71.89 30.69
C GLY A 51 60.23 -71.16 29.36
N SER A 52 58.99 -71.14 28.84
CA SER A 52 58.59 -70.42 27.64
C SER A 52 58.52 -68.91 27.87
N LYS A 53 57.94 -68.43 28.98
CA LYS A 53 57.92 -67.00 29.34
C LYS A 53 59.29 -66.51 29.82
N PHE A 54 60.08 -67.36 30.48
CA PHE A 54 61.47 -67.02 30.83
C PHE A 54 62.40 -66.98 29.60
N TYR A 55 62.23 -67.89 28.63
CA TYR A 55 62.97 -67.84 27.35
C TYR A 55 62.60 -66.60 26.52
N ALA A 56 61.36 -66.12 26.61
CA ALA A 56 60.96 -64.84 26.03
C ALA A 56 61.60 -63.65 26.74
N PHE A 57 61.69 -63.68 28.07
CA PHE A 57 62.39 -62.67 28.88
C PHE A 57 63.89 -62.57 28.52
N GLU A 58 64.62 -63.70 28.46
CA GLU A 58 66.09 -63.67 28.28
C GLU A 58 66.54 -63.54 26.80
N ARG A 59 65.79 -64.10 25.83
CA ARG A 59 66.22 -64.15 24.42
C ARG A 59 65.39 -63.34 23.44
N ARG A 60 64.22 -62.82 23.84
CA ARG A 60 63.36 -62.01 22.95
C ARG A 60 63.27 -60.54 23.33
N GLY A 61 63.96 -60.09 24.39
CA GLY A 61 64.14 -58.66 24.71
C GLY A 61 63.05 -58.01 25.57
N TYR A 62 62.13 -58.79 26.17
CA TYR A 62 61.13 -58.24 27.10
C TYR A 62 61.74 -57.95 28.49
N LYS A 63 61.41 -56.80 29.07
CA LYS A 63 61.94 -56.27 30.35
C LYS A 63 61.22 -56.83 31.59
N THR A 64 59.95 -57.21 31.49
CA THR A 64 59.17 -57.80 32.60
C THR A 64 58.26 -58.93 32.13
N PHE A 65 57.79 -59.78 33.04
CA PHE A 65 56.79 -60.80 32.72
C PHE A 65 55.42 -60.19 32.38
N GLY A 66 55.08 -59.05 32.98
CA GLY A 66 53.89 -58.29 32.61
C GLY A 66 53.91 -57.85 31.15
N ASP A 67 55.09 -57.48 30.62
CA ASP A 67 55.27 -57.12 29.21
C ASP A 67 55.08 -58.34 28.29
N VAL A 68 55.51 -59.53 28.71
CA VAL A 68 55.28 -60.77 27.95
C VAL A 68 53.79 -61.12 27.91
N GLU A 69 53.09 -61.00 29.04
CA GLU A 69 51.64 -61.26 29.08
C GLU A 69 50.86 -60.24 28.27
N LEU A 70 51.26 -58.97 28.34
CA LEU A 70 50.68 -57.90 27.56
C LEU A 70 50.97 -58.06 26.07
N SER A 71 52.19 -58.46 25.68
CA SER A 71 52.55 -58.71 24.28
C SER A 71 51.78 -59.89 23.69
N ILE A 72 51.52 -60.95 24.47
CA ILE A 72 50.63 -62.04 24.07
C ILE A 72 49.20 -61.52 23.87
N LYS A 73 48.69 -60.76 24.83
CA LYS A 73 47.32 -60.21 24.80
C LYS A 73 47.10 -59.28 23.61
N LEU A 74 48.09 -58.44 23.29
CA LEU A 74 48.06 -57.49 22.18
C LEU A 74 48.58 -58.11 20.86
N GLY A 75 48.87 -59.41 20.83
CA GLY A 75 49.20 -60.13 19.60
C GLY A 75 50.65 -60.04 19.12
N PHE A 76 51.55 -59.36 19.84
CA PHE A 76 52.97 -59.23 19.53
C PHE A 76 53.79 -60.51 19.75
N TRP A 77 53.23 -61.54 20.39
CA TRP A 77 53.91 -62.82 20.53
C TRP A 77 54.21 -63.47 19.16
N ASN A 78 55.49 -63.79 18.92
CA ASN A 78 56.01 -64.24 17.62
C ASN A 78 55.91 -63.17 16.51
N ALA A 79 55.86 -61.88 16.84
CA ALA A 79 55.77 -60.77 15.88
C ALA A 79 56.80 -60.87 14.74
N VAL A 80 58.07 -61.16 15.04
CA VAL A 80 59.14 -61.28 14.03
C VAL A 80 58.81 -62.37 13.00
N LYS A 81 58.26 -63.50 13.45
CA LYS A 81 57.84 -64.60 12.56
C LYS A 81 56.61 -64.22 11.75
N LYS A 82 55.63 -63.56 12.38
CA LYS A 82 54.39 -63.10 11.71
C LYS A 82 54.70 -62.09 10.61
N LEU A 83 55.55 -61.10 10.90
CA LEU A 83 56.04 -60.11 9.94
C LEU A 83 56.81 -60.77 8.79
N LYS A 84 57.70 -61.72 9.09
CA LYS A 84 58.45 -62.46 8.06
C LYS A 84 57.56 -63.27 7.11
N SER A 85 56.41 -63.74 7.60
CA SER A 85 55.45 -64.51 6.78
C SER A 85 54.50 -63.64 5.96
N ASP A 86 54.52 -62.32 6.14
CA ASP A 86 53.61 -61.39 5.50
C ASP A 86 54.31 -60.59 4.38
N ASP A 87 54.33 -61.18 3.18
CA ASP A 87 54.94 -60.57 1.99
C ASP A 87 54.23 -59.28 1.52
N SER A 88 53.08 -58.90 2.12
CA SER A 88 52.37 -57.66 1.78
C SER A 88 53.03 -56.41 2.37
N ILE A 89 53.86 -56.56 3.40
CA ILE A 89 54.49 -55.44 4.13
C ILE A 89 55.86 -55.10 3.53
N LYS A 90 55.85 -54.34 2.43
CA LYS A 90 57.10 -53.96 1.72
C LYS A 90 58.05 -53.08 2.54
N SER A 91 57.55 -52.45 3.59
CA SER A 91 58.28 -51.59 4.51
C SER A 91 59.09 -52.34 5.57
N VAL A 92 58.98 -53.67 5.64
CA VAL A 92 59.60 -54.49 6.69
C VAL A 92 60.61 -55.47 6.09
N ASN A 93 61.81 -55.51 6.66
CA ASN A 93 62.83 -56.50 6.32
C ASN A 93 63.22 -57.27 7.59
N VAL A 94 63.07 -58.60 7.56
CA VAL A 94 63.48 -59.49 8.66
C VAL A 94 64.77 -60.22 8.26
N HIS A 95 65.86 -59.90 8.96
CA HIS A 95 67.20 -60.44 8.66
C HIS A 95 67.40 -61.85 9.20
N GLY A 96 68.42 -62.54 8.70
CA GLY A 96 68.71 -63.94 9.04
C GLY A 96 69.11 -64.17 10.51
N ASP A 97 69.55 -63.12 11.19
CA ASP A 97 69.91 -63.10 12.62
C ASP A 97 68.71 -62.80 13.54
N GLY A 98 67.54 -62.50 12.99
CA GLY A 98 66.32 -62.19 13.73
C GLY A 98 66.07 -60.70 13.97
N THR A 99 66.97 -59.82 13.53
CA THR A 99 66.76 -58.36 13.57
C THR A 99 65.69 -57.94 12.54
N VAL A 100 64.94 -56.88 12.86
CA VAL A 100 63.85 -56.37 12.02
C VAL A 100 64.09 -54.90 11.70
N THR A 101 64.08 -54.57 10.42
CA THR A 101 64.11 -53.19 9.95
C THR A 101 62.72 -52.80 9.46
N VAL A 102 62.20 -51.64 9.88
CA VAL A 102 60.95 -51.07 9.35
C VAL A 102 61.22 -49.67 8.79
N ALA A 103 60.61 -49.34 7.66
CA ALA A 103 60.72 -48.04 7.02
C ALA A 103 59.35 -47.38 6.85
N GLY A 104 59.23 -46.11 7.21
CA GLY A 104 57.95 -45.39 7.15
C GLY A 104 58.05 -43.96 7.65
N TYR A 105 56.91 -43.30 7.79
CA TYR A 105 56.81 -41.93 8.26
C TYR A 105 56.56 -41.88 9.77
N THR A 106 57.36 -41.07 10.47
CA THR A 106 57.17 -40.76 11.89
C THR A 106 55.95 -39.85 12.11
N LYS A 107 55.57 -39.64 13.37
CA LYS A 107 54.53 -38.68 13.79
C LYS A 107 54.76 -37.23 13.29
N THR A 108 56.01 -36.86 12.98
CA THR A 108 56.36 -35.55 12.42
C THR A 108 56.33 -35.49 10.89
N GLY A 109 56.06 -36.61 10.22
CA GLY A 109 56.06 -36.72 8.76
C GLY A 109 57.45 -36.93 8.14
N GLU A 110 58.46 -37.29 8.95
CA GLU A 110 59.79 -37.62 8.44
C GLU A 110 59.88 -39.09 8.05
N TYR A 111 60.39 -39.38 6.85
CA TYR A 111 60.62 -40.75 6.41
C TYR A 111 61.93 -41.29 7.01
N VAL A 112 61.83 -42.36 7.80
CA VAL A 112 62.96 -42.97 8.50
C VAL A 112 62.97 -44.48 8.33
N GLU A 113 64.13 -45.07 8.57
CA GLU A 113 64.34 -46.51 8.67
C GLU A 113 64.82 -46.84 10.08
N LEU A 114 64.07 -47.70 10.79
CA LEU A 114 64.34 -48.10 12.17
C LEU A 114 64.75 -49.56 12.21
N GLN A 115 65.75 -49.89 13.02
CA GLN A 115 66.19 -51.26 13.27
C GLN A 115 65.84 -51.67 14.70
N PHE A 116 65.32 -52.88 14.85
CA PHE A 116 64.99 -53.51 16.12
C PHE A 116 65.79 -54.81 16.26
N ASP A 117 66.51 -54.94 17.37
CA ASP A 117 67.40 -56.08 17.61
C ASP A 117 66.65 -57.26 18.23
N SER A 118 65.45 -57.03 18.77
CA SER A 118 64.63 -58.04 19.41
C SER A 118 63.12 -57.83 19.22
N GLU A 119 62.34 -58.88 19.49
CA GLU A 119 60.87 -58.84 19.46
C GLU A 119 60.30 -57.89 20.54
N GLY A 120 60.98 -57.81 21.70
CA GLY A 120 60.66 -56.89 22.77
C GLY A 120 60.85 -55.44 22.35
N ASP A 121 61.89 -55.12 21.57
CA ASP A 121 62.10 -53.76 21.06
C ASP A 121 60.96 -53.31 20.13
N LEU A 122 60.47 -54.22 19.27
CA LEU A 122 59.28 -53.97 18.44
C LEU A 122 58.03 -53.71 19.29
N PHE A 123 57.83 -54.52 20.34
CA PHE A 123 56.70 -54.35 21.26
C PHE A 123 56.75 -53.01 21.99
N TYR A 124 57.90 -52.64 22.58
CA TYR A 124 58.03 -51.34 23.25
C TYR A 124 57.86 -50.17 22.29
N TYR A 125 58.44 -50.26 21.10
CA TYR A 125 58.24 -49.26 20.07
C TYR A 125 56.76 -49.06 19.75
N ALA A 126 56.02 -50.16 19.58
CA ALA A 126 54.60 -50.08 19.27
C ALA A 126 53.80 -49.44 20.41
N MET A 127 54.11 -49.75 21.66
CA MET A 127 53.45 -49.14 22.82
C MET A 127 53.79 -47.65 22.96
N ASP A 128 55.07 -47.29 22.79
CA ASP A 128 55.53 -45.90 22.88
C ASP A 128 54.97 -45.02 21.74
N ASN A 129 54.59 -45.61 20.61
CA ASN A 129 53.98 -44.95 19.46
C ASN A 129 52.46 -45.16 19.36
N GLU A 130 51.82 -45.50 20.49
CA GLU A 130 50.36 -45.49 20.66
C GLU A 130 49.58 -46.44 19.73
N PHE A 131 50.17 -47.59 19.38
CA PHE A 131 49.44 -48.69 18.72
C PHE A 131 48.63 -49.48 19.75
N GLU A 132 47.40 -49.81 19.41
CA GLU A 132 46.46 -50.54 20.27
C GLU A 132 46.81 -52.03 20.34
N ASP A 133 47.17 -52.64 19.22
CA ASP A 133 47.57 -54.04 19.11
C ASP A 133 48.48 -54.31 17.90
N PHE A 134 48.90 -55.57 17.76
CA PHE A 134 49.79 -56.00 16.68
C PHE A 134 49.15 -55.94 15.30
N GLU A 135 47.82 -56.12 15.18
CA GLU A 135 47.13 -56.03 13.90
C GLU A 135 47.11 -54.57 13.43
N GLU A 136 46.81 -53.62 14.32
CA GLU A 136 46.90 -52.19 14.01
C GLU A 136 48.33 -51.79 13.61
N PHE A 137 49.33 -52.29 14.34
CA PHE A 137 50.75 -52.05 14.03
C PHE A 137 51.10 -52.56 12.62
N VAL A 138 50.68 -53.77 12.26
CA VAL A 138 50.91 -54.34 10.92
C VAL A 138 50.19 -53.53 9.83
N ASP A 139 48.92 -53.19 10.04
CA ASP A 139 48.14 -52.42 9.07
C ASP A 139 48.72 -51.01 8.86
N ALA A 140 49.18 -50.38 9.93
CA ALA A 140 49.88 -49.10 9.87
C ALA A 140 51.19 -49.20 9.07
N LEU A 141 52.00 -50.24 9.31
CA LEU A 141 53.24 -50.47 8.55
C LEU A 141 52.97 -50.72 7.06
N ARG A 142 51.91 -51.46 6.70
CA ARG A 142 51.48 -51.66 5.30
C ARG A 142 51.18 -50.34 4.59
N LEU A 143 50.60 -49.39 5.31
CA LEU A 143 50.29 -48.05 4.79
C LEU A 143 51.42 -47.03 5.00
N GLY A 144 52.55 -47.44 5.60
CA GLY A 144 53.76 -46.64 5.77
C GLY A 144 53.79 -45.74 7.01
N PHE A 145 52.94 -45.97 8.00
CA PHE A 145 52.91 -45.23 9.26
C PHE A 145 53.78 -45.89 10.33
N LEU A 146 54.50 -45.07 11.10
CA LEU A 146 55.30 -45.51 12.23
C LEU A 146 54.70 -45.10 13.59
N ASP A 147 53.54 -44.45 13.60
CA ASP A 147 52.75 -44.12 14.80
C ASP A 147 51.24 -44.40 14.63
N GLY A 148 50.61 -44.89 15.70
CA GLY A 148 49.20 -45.26 15.70
C GLY A 148 48.24 -44.07 15.59
N GLU A 149 48.60 -42.92 16.19
CA GLU A 149 47.74 -41.73 16.15
C GLU A 149 47.56 -41.21 14.71
N SER A 150 48.65 -41.04 13.96
CA SER A 150 48.59 -40.57 12.56
C SER A 150 47.92 -41.58 11.65
N PHE A 151 48.14 -42.89 11.87
CA PHE A 151 47.44 -43.95 11.14
C PHE A 151 45.91 -43.86 11.32
N ARG A 152 45.42 -43.78 12.56
CA ARG A 152 43.98 -43.63 12.83
C ARG A 152 43.40 -42.34 12.24
N LYS A 153 44.14 -41.24 12.34
CA LYS A 153 43.75 -39.96 11.70
C LYS A 153 43.66 -40.09 10.18
N ALA A 154 44.63 -40.73 9.55
CA ALA A 154 44.64 -40.97 8.12
C ALA A 154 43.45 -41.82 7.66
N LEU A 155 43.15 -42.92 8.36
CA LEU A 155 41.98 -43.75 8.09
C LEU A 155 40.67 -42.94 8.23
N SER A 156 40.53 -42.18 9.31
CA SER A 156 39.33 -41.35 9.54
C SER A 156 39.17 -40.24 8.48
N GLY A 157 40.30 -39.74 7.95
CA GLY A 157 40.35 -38.74 6.89
C GLY A 157 40.19 -39.33 5.48
N GLY A 158 40.21 -40.66 5.33
CA GLY A 158 40.07 -41.36 4.05
C GLY A 158 41.34 -41.39 3.20
N PHE A 159 42.51 -41.24 3.80
CA PHE A 159 43.80 -41.26 3.09
C PHE A 159 44.27 -42.69 2.80
N ALA A 160 44.89 -42.90 1.65
CA ALA A 160 45.29 -44.24 1.22
C ALA A 160 46.60 -44.71 1.87
N ASN A 161 47.52 -43.80 2.21
CA ASN A 161 48.83 -44.11 2.79
C ASN A 161 49.45 -42.90 3.51
N ALA A 162 50.54 -43.15 4.25
CA ALA A 162 51.23 -42.16 5.06
C ALA A 162 51.81 -41.00 4.25
N MET A 163 52.41 -41.28 3.08
CA MET A 163 52.97 -40.22 2.22
C MET A 163 51.91 -39.19 1.84
N GLU A 164 50.73 -39.67 1.42
CA GLU A 164 49.61 -38.81 1.05
C GLU A 164 49.04 -38.04 2.25
N TYR A 165 48.90 -38.71 3.40
CA TYR A 165 48.42 -38.09 4.63
C TYR A 165 49.35 -36.96 5.09
N PHE A 166 50.66 -37.19 5.17
CA PHE A 166 51.60 -36.17 5.65
C PHE A 166 51.78 -35.02 4.65
N ASP A 167 51.71 -35.28 3.34
CA ASP A 167 51.65 -34.21 2.32
C ASP A 167 50.38 -33.36 2.49
N ALA A 168 49.23 -33.99 2.74
CA ALA A 168 47.98 -33.29 3.00
C ALA A 168 48.00 -32.47 4.30
N VAL A 169 48.53 -33.02 5.39
CA VAL A 169 48.67 -32.32 6.68
C VAL A 169 49.62 -31.14 6.58
N ALA A 170 50.70 -31.23 5.79
CA ALA A 170 51.59 -30.10 5.52
C ALA A 170 50.84 -28.93 4.85
N GLY A 171 49.85 -29.22 4.01
CA GLY A 171 48.91 -28.24 3.45
C GLY A 171 47.76 -27.83 4.39
N GLY A 172 47.68 -28.40 5.60
CA GLY A 172 46.61 -28.16 6.58
C GLY A 172 45.30 -28.89 6.29
N PHE A 173 45.33 -29.95 5.47
CA PHE A 173 44.17 -30.78 5.15
C PHE A 173 44.04 -31.95 6.13
N THR A 174 42.81 -32.26 6.53
CA THR A 174 42.50 -33.39 7.42
C THR A 174 41.59 -34.44 6.77
N ARG A 175 41.13 -34.20 5.54
CA ARG A 175 40.31 -35.12 4.76
C ARG A 175 40.86 -35.25 3.34
N PHE A 176 40.86 -36.48 2.83
CA PHE A 176 41.37 -36.81 1.51
C PHE A 176 40.54 -36.18 0.39
N ASP A 177 39.20 -36.15 0.51
CA ASP A 177 38.33 -35.54 -0.51
C ASP A 177 38.59 -34.05 -0.71
N GLU A 178 38.84 -33.30 0.38
CA GLU A 178 39.25 -31.89 0.31
C GLU A 178 40.64 -31.74 -0.31
N TYR A 179 41.60 -32.58 0.10
CA TYR A 179 42.97 -32.55 -0.41
C TYR A 179 43.05 -32.91 -1.91
N ASP A 180 42.37 -33.98 -2.36
CA ASP A 180 42.31 -34.37 -3.77
C ASP A 180 41.68 -33.27 -4.62
N GLY A 181 40.58 -32.68 -4.15
CA GLY A 181 39.93 -31.54 -4.79
C GLY A 181 40.87 -30.34 -4.94
N ALA A 182 41.62 -30.00 -3.88
CA ALA A 182 42.60 -28.92 -3.91
C ALA A 182 43.78 -29.22 -4.85
N LYS A 183 44.30 -30.45 -4.83
CA LYS A 183 45.42 -30.90 -5.67
C LYS A 183 45.09 -30.85 -7.16
N ARG A 184 43.88 -31.23 -7.57
CA ARG A 184 43.40 -31.10 -8.97
C ARG A 184 43.37 -29.66 -9.46
N LEU A 185 43.25 -28.70 -8.55
CA LEU A 185 43.25 -27.26 -8.83
C LEU A 185 44.62 -26.61 -8.59
N ASN A 186 45.65 -27.41 -8.30
CA ASN A 186 46.99 -26.93 -7.96
C ASN A 186 47.01 -25.97 -6.76
N ILE A 187 46.16 -26.23 -5.77
CA ILE A 187 46.05 -25.48 -4.51
C ILE A 187 46.74 -26.28 -3.40
N ASN A 188 47.81 -25.71 -2.83
CA ASN A 188 48.70 -26.43 -1.91
C ASN A 188 48.33 -26.28 -0.42
N ASN A 189 47.32 -25.46 -0.08
CA ASN A 189 46.93 -25.25 1.31
C ASN A 189 45.42 -25.12 1.48
N ARG A 190 44.92 -25.55 2.64
CA ARG A 190 43.49 -25.64 2.93
C ARG A 190 42.80 -24.27 2.98
N TRP A 191 43.46 -23.25 3.53
CA TRP A 191 42.88 -21.90 3.61
C TRP A 191 42.49 -21.37 2.21
N GLU A 192 43.39 -21.54 1.25
CA GLU A 192 43.18 -21.11 -0.13
C GLU A 192 42.08 -21.91 -0.82
N TYR A 193 42.00 -23.22 -0.55
CA TYR A 193 40.92 -24.06 -1.08
C TYR A 193 39.55 -23.68 -0.51
N VAL A 194 39.48 -23.33 0.78
CA VAL A 194 38.25 -22.84 1.41
C VAL A 194 37.83 -21.50 0.78
N LEU A 195 38.76 -20.57 0.59
CA LEU A 195 38.48 -19.30 -0.07
C LEU A 195 38.03 -19.50 -1.52
N PHE A 196 38.69 -20.39 -2.28
CA PHE A 196 38.26 -20.76 -3.64
C PHE A 196 36.81 -21.22 -3.66
N LYS A 197 36.42 -22.12 -2.75
CA LYS A 197 35.03 -22.61 -2.65
C LYS A 197 34.05 -21.48 -2.35
N GLU A 198 34.37 -20.62 -1.38
CA GLU A 198 33.54 -19.47 -0.99
C GLU A 198 33.34 -18.49 -2.15
N LEU A 199 34.42 -18.10 -2.82
CA LEU A 199 34.33 -17.15 -3.95
C LEU A 199 33.57 -17.74 -5.14
N ASN A 200 33.71 -19.04 -5.42
CA ASN A 200 32.91 -19.70 -6.46
C ASN A 200 31.43 -19.77 -6.08
N GLN A 201 31.11 -19.96 -4.81
CA GLN A 201 29.75 -19.92 -4.33
C GLN A 201 29.13 -18.53 -4.50
N ILE A 202 29.85 -17.46 -4.10
CA ILE A 202 29.41 -16.07 -4.30
C ILE A 202 29.24 -15.76 -5.79
N ARG A 203 30.19 -16.21 -6.62
CA ARG A 203 30.13 -16.06 -8.08
C ARG A 203 28.88 -16.69 -8.66
N ALA A 204 28.54 -17.91 -8.22
CA ALA A 204 27.32 -18.61 -8.66
C ALA A 204 26.05 -17.93 -8.12
N GLU A 205 26.04 -17.47 -6.87
CA GLU A 205 24.89 -16.81 -6.23
C GLU A 205 24.45 -15.54 -6.96
N TYR A 206 25.42 -14.74 -7.44
CA TYR A 206 25.15 -13.47 -8.13
C TYR A 206 25.40 -13.52 -9.64
N SER A 207 25.64 -14.70 -10.21
CA SER A 207 25.94 -14.89 -11.63
C SER A 207 27.08 -13.97 -12.13
N LEU A 208 28.16 -13.87 -11.34
CA LEU A 208 29.29 -12.98 -11.66
C LEU A 208 30.20 -13.63 -12.71
N ASN A 209 30.84 -12.78 -13.52
CA ASN A 209 31.69 -13.25 -14.62
C ASN A 209 33.10 -13.62 -14.13
N THR A 210 33.53 -13.01 -13.03
CA THR A 210 34.91 -13.12 -12.53
C THR A 210 34.97 -13.46 -11.03
N ILE A 211 36.10 -14.04 -10.61
CA ILE A 211 36.38 -14.30 -9.19
C ILE A 211 36.68 -13.00 -8.44
N GLU A 212 37.24 -11.99 -9.11
CA GLU A 212 37.52 -10.69 -8.50
C GLU A 212 36.24 -9.96 -8.05
N GLU A 213 35.15 -10.04 -8.84
CA GLU A 213 33.84 -9.52 -8.44
C GLU A 213 33.31 -10.22 -7.18
N ALA A 214 33.44 -11.55 -7.13
CA ALA A 214 33.04 -12.33 -5.97
C ALA A 214 33.85 -11.94 -4.73
N HIS A 215 35.14 -11.69 -4.90
CA HIS A 215 36.02 -11.28 -3.82
C HIS A 215 35.68 -9.89 -3.29
N LEU A 216 35.38 -8.94 -4.19
CA LEU A 216 34.85 -7.64 -3.80
C LEU A 216 33.56 -7.79 -2.98
N ILE A 217 32.60 -8.59 -3.44
CA ILE A 217 31.36 -8.83 -2.70
C ILE A 217 31.62 -9.43 -1.31
N LYS A 218 32.55 -10.40 -1.21
CA LYS A 218 32.96 -10.95 0.09
C LYS A 218 33.45 -9.83 1.02
N ILE A 219 34.34 -8.96 0.55
CA ILE A 219 34.85 -7.81 1.33
C ILE A 219 33.72 -6.86 1.72
N LEU A 220 32.78 -6.58 0.83
CA LEU A 220 31.63 -5.72 1.12
C LEU A 220 30.67 -6.34 2.14
N ARG A 221 30.51 -7.67 2.16
CA ARG A 221 29.72 -8.39 3.17
C ARG A 221 30.33 -8.29 4.57
N ASP A 222 31.65 -8.18 4.66
CA ASP A 222 32.39 -8.04 5.93
C ASP A 222 32.31 -6.61 6.52
N ILE A 223 31.80 -5.63 5.77
CA ILE A 223 31.55 -4.26 6.26
C ILE A 223 30.20 -4.21 6.97
N ALA A 224 30.18 -3.70 8.21
CA ALA A 224 28.94 -3.54 8.98
C ALA A 224 27.96 -2.59 8.28
N ILE A 225 26.66 -2.86 8.40
CA ILE A 225 25.62 -2.04 7.77
C ILE A 225 25.67 -0.62 8.36
N GLY A 226 25.63 0.39 7.49
CA GLY A 226 25.75 1.81 7.85
C GLY A 226 27.18 2.35 7.86
N GLU A 227 28.19 1.48 7.87
CA GLU A 227 29.60 1.88 7.83
C GLU A 227 30.01 2.46 6.47
N LYS A 228 31.04 3.30 6.51
CA LYS A 228 31.60 3.97 5.34
C LYS A 228 33.05 3.54 5.12
N ILE A 229 33.41 3.32 3.86
CA ILE A 229 34.78 3.00 3.46
C ILE A 229 35.16 3.87 2.25
N SER A 230 36.35 4.46 2.27
CA SER A 230 36.85 5.18 1.11
C SER A 230 37.26 4.21 0.00
N LEU A 231 37.21 4.69 -1.25
CA LEU A 231 37.62 3.92 -2.42
C LEU A 231 39.05 3.37 -2.27
N GLU A 232 39.99 4.19 -1.77
CA GLU A 232 41.39 3.80 -1.57
C GLU A 232 41.53 2.66 -0.56
N ILE A 233 40.85 2.74 0.59
CA ILE A 233 40.92 1.68 1.61
C ILE A 233 40.27 0.40 1.10
N LEU A 234 39.16 0.51 0.37
CA LEU A 234 38.48 -0.65 -0.21
C LEU A 234 39.36 -1.32 -1.28
N TRP A 235 40.01 -0.52 -2.12
CA TRP A 235 40.98 -0.98 -3.11
C TRP A 235 42.16 -1.69 -2.45
N ASP A 236 42.75 -1.09 -1.41
CA ASP A 236 43.87 -1.68 -0.69
C ASP A 236 43.51 -3.01 -0.04
N LYS A 237 42.29 -3.13 0.52
CA LYS A 237 41.78 -4.41 1.02
C LYS A 237 41.68 -5.46 -0.08
N LEU A 238 41.03 -5.15 -1.19
CA LEU A 238 40.88 -6.07 -2.32
C LEU A 238 42.24 -6.50 -2.89
N ARG A 239 43.14 -5.54 -3.08
CA ARG A 239 44.50 -5.76 -3.56
C ARG A 239 45.31 -6.61 -2.59
N SER A 240 45.22 -6.34 -1.29
CA SER A 240 45.92 -7.09 -0.24
C SER A 240 45.47 -8.54 -0.21
N GLU A 241 44.16 -8.80 -0.18
CA GLU A 241 43.62 -10.17 -0.18
C GLU A 241 43.98 -10.91 -1.47
N ARG A 242 43.94 -10.25 -2.63
CA ARG A 242 44.42 -10.80 -3.90
C ARG A 242 45.90 -11.16 -3.84
N ASN A 243 46.74 -10.26 -3.32
CA ASN A 243 48.20 -10.48 -3.26
C ASN A 243 48.58 -11.66 -2.37
N LYS A 244 47.81 -11.96 -1.31
CA LYS A 244 48.04 -13.17 -0.49
C LYS A 244 47.99 -14.47 -1.31
N ILE A 245 47.18 -14.49 -2.37
CA ILE A 245 47.04 -15.61 -3.30
C ILE A 245 48.16 -15.55 -4.33
N LEU A 246 48.34 -14.40 -4.99
CA LEU A 246 49.24 -14.24 -6.13
C LEU A 246 50.75 -14.24 -5.77
N GLN A 247 51.15 -13.79 -4.57
CA GLN A 247 52.57 -13.75 -4.17
C GLN A 247 53.24 -15.13 -4.14
N LYS A 248 52.45 -16.21 -4.07
CA LYS A 248 52.94 -17.60 -4.08
C LYS A 248 53.19 -18.14 -5.50
N TYR A 249 52.78 -17.40 -6.53
CA TYR A 249 52.99 -17.73 -7.94
C TYR A 249 54.04 -16.78 -8.52
N ASN A 250 55.18 -17.32 -8.96
CA ASN A 250 56.21 -16.53 -9.64
C ASN A 250 55.64 -15.94 -10.95
N VAL A 251 56.20 -14.82 -11.42
CA VAL A 251 55.73 -14.06 -12.63
C VAL A 251 55.52 -14.96 -13.86
N TRP A 252 56.24 -16.07 -13.96
CA TRP A 252 56.15 -17.05 -15.07
C TRP A 252 55.01 -18.08 -14.95
N ASN A 253 54.34 -18.18 -13.79
CA ASN A 253 53.28 -19.16 -13.49
C ASN A 253 51.98 -18.49 -12.95
N GLN A 254 51.85 -17.16 -13.02
CA GLN A 254 50.67 -16.45 -12.52
C GLN A 254 49.38 -16.83 -13.27
N ASP A 255 49.48 -17.14 -14.56
CA ASP A 255 48.37 -17.65 -15.39
C ASP A 255 47.85 -19.03 -14.96
N MET A 256 48.57 -19.76 -14.09
CA MET A 256 48.13 -21.02 -13.51
C MET A 256 47.36 -20.85 -12.19
N SER A 257 47.23 -19.62 -11.67
CA SER A 257 46.44 -19.36 -10.46
C SER A 257 44.95 -19.48 -10.76
N TRP A 258 44.21 -20.17 -9.88
CA TRP A 258 42.74 -20.25 -9.94
C TRP A 258 42.05 -18.88 -9.82
N TYR A 259 42.74 -17.88 -9.26
CA TYR A 259 42.25 -16.51 -9.14
C TYR A 259 42.29 -15.76 -10.48
N GLY A 260 43.27 -16.08 -11.33
CA GLY A 260 43.54 -15.43 -12.61
C GLY A 260 44.09 -13.99 -12.47
N GLU A 261 44.44 -13.38 -13.60
CA GLU A 261 44.76 -11.94 -13.65
C GLU A 261 43.48 -11.08 -13.54
N PRO A 262 43.51 -9.96 -12.82
CA PRO A 262 42.39 -9.04 -12.73
C PRO A 262 42.09 -8.42 -14.11
N LYS A 263 40.85 -8.53 -14.56
CA LYS A 263 40.43 -8.08 -15.91
C LYS A 263 39.62 -6.80 -15.86
N ILE A 264 38.85 -6.61 -14.79
CA ILE A 264 37.92 -5.48 -14.65
C ILE A 264 38.17 -4.63 -13.40
N LEU A 265 38.88 -5.14 -12.38
CA LEU A 265 39.25 -4.40 -11.16
C LEU A 265 40.78 -4.25 -11.07
N THR A 266 41.34 -3.44 -11.96
CA THR A 266 42.79 -3.27 -12.20
C THR A 266 43.44 -2.19 -11.34
N ASP A 267 42.69 -1.17 -10.98
CA ASP A 267 43.13 0.04 -10.28
C ASP A 267 41.96 0.72 -9.53
N PRO A 268 42.22 1.74 -8.67
CA PRO A 268 41.14 2.44 -7.96
C PRO A 268 40.06 3.04 -8.88
N GLU A 269 40.42 3.56 -10.06
CA GLU A 269 39.45 4.18 -10.97
C GLU A 269 38.49 3.12 -11.56
N SER A 270 39.02 1.98 -11.99
CA SER A 270 38.23 0.85 -12.47
C SER A 270 37.25 0.32 -11.39
N LEU A 271 37.70 0.25 -10.12
CA LEU A 271 36.83 -0.10 -9.00
C LEU A 271 35.74 0.94 -8.81
N GLY A 272 36.08 2.23 -8.82
CA GLY A 272 35.09 3.31 -8.72
C GLY A 272 34.04 3.26 -9.84
N GLY A 273 34.47 2.97 -11.08
CA GLY A 273 33.58 2.76 -12.22
C GLY A 273 32.65 1.55 -12.03
N TYR A 274 33.17 0.44 -11.49
CA TYR A 274 32.38 -0.75 -11.20
C TYR A 274 31.36 -0.53 -10.08
N LEU A 275 31.76 0.13 -8.97
CA LEU A 275 30.86 0.48 -7.86
C LEU A 275 29.70 1.38 -8.32
N THR A 276 29.92 2.19 -9.36
CA THR A 276 28.91 3.10 -9.93
C THR A 276 27.94 2.36 -10.86
N SER A 277 28.48 1.51 -11.74
CA SER A 277 27.75 0.88 -12.85
C SER A 277 27.08 -0.45 -12.49
N SER A 278 27.59 -1.19 -11.49
CA SER A 278 27.11 -2.53 -11.17
C SER A 278 25.79 -2.50 -10.39
N GLU A 279 24.72 -3.05 -10.99
CA GLU A 279 23.43 -3.26 -10.32
C GLU A 279 23.52 -4.23 -9.14
N ILE A 280 24.49 -5.17 -9.19
CA ILE A 280 24.71 -6.15 -8.12
C ILE A 280 25.28 -5.43 -6.90
N ILE A 281 26.28 -4.55 -7.09
CA ILE A 281 26.89 -3.78 -6.00
C ILE A 281 25.87 -2.86 -5.31
N ARG A 282 24.91 -2.31 -6.04
CA ARG A 282 23.81 -1.50 -5.46
C ARG A 282 22.96 -2.26 -4.44
N ARG A 283 23.00 -3.59 -4.42
CA ARG A 283 22.34 -4.42 -3.39
C ARG A 283 23.09 -4.43 -2.06
N PHE A 284 24.36 -4.04 -2.07
CA PHE A 284 25.24 -4.01 -0.89
C PHE A 284 25.52 -2.61 -0.39
N GLY A 285 25.44 -1.59 -1.24
CA GLY A 285 25.78 -0.24 -0.81
C GLY A 285 25.55 0.83 -1.86
N GLU A 286 25.76 2.06 -1.43
CA GLU A 286 25.75 3.24 -2.28
C GLU A 286 27.16 3.82 -2.36
N TYR A 287 27.61 4.13 -3.57
CA TYR A 287 28.88 4.75 -3.83
C TYR A 287 28.69 6.20 -4.28
N ASP A 288 29.33 7.13 -3.57
CA ASP A 288 29.34 8.54 -3.93
C ASP A 288 30.61 8.86 -4.72
N GLU A 289 30.44 9.10 -6.02
CA GLU A 289 31.54 9.40 -6.94
C GLU A 289 32.30 10.69 -6.61
N LYS A 290 31.66 11.66 -5.96
CA LYS A 290 32.27 12.96 -5.61
C LYS A 290 33.14 12.83 -4.38
N THR A 291 32.65 12.13 -3.36
CA THR A 291 33.40 11.94 -2.11
C THR A 291 34.30 10.71 -2.15
N LYS A 292 34.16 9.83 -3.16
CA LYS A 292 34.87 8.56 -3.31
C LYS A 292 34.67 7.65 -2.09
N VAL A 293 33.44 7.61 -1.56
CA VAL A 293 33.06 6.83 -0.39
C VAL A 293 31.95 5.84 -0.74
N PHE A 294 32.15 4.58 -0.35
CA PHE A 294 31.13 3.55 -0.37
C PHE A 294 30.49 3.45 1.02
N THR A 295 29.16 3.46 1.08
CA THR A 295 28.39 3.25 2.30
C THR A 295 27.67 1.91 2.21
N ARG A 296 27.88 1.02 3.18
CA ARG A 296 27.15 -0.25 3.24
C ARG A 296 25.69 0.01 3.59
N VAL A 297 24.78 -0.35 2.70
CA VAL A 297 23.33 -0.20 2.93
C VAL A 297 22.59 -1.47 2.54
N LEU A 298 21.47 -1.75 3.20
CA LEU A 298 20.52 -2.79 2.80
C LEU A 298 19.69 -2.35 1.58
N PRO A 299 19.06 -3.28 0.85
CA PRO A 299 18.22 -2.97 -0.31
C PRO A 299 17.22 -1.85 -0.01
N GLY A 300 17.13 -0.84 -0.88
CA GLY A 300 16.27 0.34 -0.65
C GLY A 300 16.92 1.45 0.19
N GLY A 301 18.20 1.33 0.54
CA GLY A 301 18.99 2.38 1.20
C GLY A 301 19.00 2.32 2.73
N PHE A 302 18.58 1.20 3.33
CA PHE A 302 18.42 1.08 4.79
C PHE A 302 19.76 0.92 5.52
N LEU A 303 19.89 1.57 6.68
CA LEU A 303 21.15 1.63 7.44
C LEU A 303 21.19 0.71 8.66
N SER A 304 20.11 -0.04 8.93
CA SER A 304 20.09 -1.08 9.96
C SER A 304 19.08 -2.18 9.59
N GLU A 305 19.31 -3.40 10.10
CA GLU A 305 18.38 -4.51 9.87
C GLU A 305 17.02 -4.29 10.50
N ASP A 306 16.97 -3.70 11.70
CA ASP A 306 15.70 -3.46 12.41
C ASP A 306 14.84 -2.46 11.64
N GLU A 307 15.44 -1.36 11.15
CA GLU A 307 14.75 -0.37 10.32
C GLU A 307 14.24 -1.01 9.01
N TYR A 308 15.07 -1.84 8.37
CA TYR A 308 14.69 -2.56 7.15
C TYR A 308 13.51 -3.52 7.40
N LYS A 309 13.60 -4.37 8.43
CA LYS A 309 12.56 -5.34 8.77
C LYS A 309 11.23 -4.64 9.11
N ASP A 310 11.27 -3.58 9.91
CA ASP A 310 10.08 -2.80 10.24
C ASP A 310 9.46 -2.17 8.98
N ALA A 311 10.26 -1.52 8.13
CA ALA A 311 9.78 -0.88 6.92
C ALA A 311 9.18 -1.87 5.90
N ILE A 312 9.85 -3.00 5.64
CA ILE A 312 9.35 -4.05 4.74
C ILE A 312 8.04 -4.65 5.28
N SER A 313 7.95 -4.89 6.59
CA SER A 313 6.73 -5.43 7.21
C SER A 313 5.50 -4.52 7.03
N ARG A 314 5.75 -3.22 6.82
CA ARG A 314 4.74 -2.17 6.60
C ARG A 314 4.52 -1.83 5.11
N GLY A 315 5.19 -2.54 4.20
CA GLY A 315 5.05 -2.40 2.74
C GLY A 315 5.95 -1.34 2.08
N TYR A 316 6.87 -0.72 2.83
CA TYR A 316 7.80 0.27 2.28
C TYR A 316 8.98 -0.42 1.61
N THR A 317 9.41 0.05 0.43
CA THR A 317 10.53 -0.55 -0.31
C THR A 317 11.81 0.29 -0.28
N THR A 318 11.71 1.55 0.15
CA THR A 318 12.86 2.46 0.24
C THR A 318 12.89 3.16 1.59
N ARG A 319 14.10 3.39 2.10
CA ARG A 319 14.33 4.10 3.36
C ARG A 319 13.78 5.52 3.29
N ARG A 320 13.97 6.20 2.16
CA ARG A 320 13.51 7.59 1.96
C ARG A 320 11.99 7.69 2.12
N GLU A 321 11.25 6.79 1.49
CA GLU A 321 9.79 6.75 1.60
C GLU A 321 9.35 6.47 3.04
N TYR A 322 9.93 5.44 3.67
CA TYR A 322 9.62 5.07 5.04
C TYR A 322 9.87 6.22 6.04
N LEU A 323 11.01 6.91 5.93
CA LEU A 323 11.33 8.05 6.80
C LEU A 323 10.42 9.25 6.55
N ASP A 324 10.02 9.52 5.31
CA ASP A 324 9.08 10.61 5.00
C ASP A 324 7.69 10.28 5.55
N ALA A 325 7.22 9.05 5.38
CA ALA A 325 5.96 8.57 5.95
C ALA A 325 5.96 8.64 7.48
N ARG A 326 7.06 8.22 8.12
CA ARG A 326 7.25 8.34 9.59
C ARG A 326 7.20 9.80 10.03
N LYS A 327 7.91 10.70 9.32
CA LYS A 327 7.91 12.15 9.61
C LYS A 327 6.51 12.76 9.47
N ARG A 328 5.71 12.29 8.52
CA ARG A 328 4.35 12.76 8.24
C ARG A 328 3.26 12.06 9.07
N GLY A 329 3.65 11.15 9.97
CA GLY A 329 2.77 10.48 10.93
C GLY A 329 1.99 9.29 10.39
N PHE A 330 2.41 8.69 9.27
CA PHE A 330 1.74 7.54 8.66
C PHE A 330 2.21 6.18 9.21
N VAL A 331 3.38 6.14 9.84
CA VAL A 331 3.84 4.92 10.53
C VAL A 331 3.09 4.78 11.86
N ASP A 332 2.63 3.57 12.16
CA ASP A 332 1.75 3.21 13.30
C ASP A 332 0.33 3.83 13.23
N SER A 333 -0.12 4.15 12.02
CA SER A 333 -1.38 4.87 11.80
C SER A 333 -2.51 4.00 11.24
N LEU A 334 -2.19 2.88 10.60
CA LEU A 334 -3.19 2.04 9.92
C LEU A 334 -4.21 1.44 10.91
N ALA A 335 -3.74 0.96 12.06
CA ALA A 335 -4.60 0.43 13.12
C ALA A 335 -5.58 1.48 13.65
N GLN A 336 -5.20 2.76 13.67
CA GLN A 336 -6.08 3.84 14.12
C GLN A 336 -7.24 4.07 13.14
N LEU A 337 -6.99 3.91 11.84
CA LEU A 337 -8.03 3.98 10.81
C LEU A 337 -8.97 2.78 10.86
N GLN A 338 -8.43 1.56 11.02
CA GLN A 338 -9.24 0.33 11.09
C GLN A 338 -10.29 0.39 12.21
N LEU A 339 -9.95 1.01 13.35
CA LEU A 339 -10.89 1.20 14.47
C LEU A 339 -12.03 2.19 14.18
N LYS A 340 -11.97 2.93 13.07
CA LYS A 340 -12.94 3.96 12.68
C LYS A 340 -13.76 3.58 11.45
N GLU A 341 -13.50 2.42 10.85
CA GLU A 341 -14.28 1.93 9.71
C GLU A 341 -15.73 1.58 10.11
N PRO A 342 -16.69 1.68 9.17
CA PRO A 342 -16.56 2.29 7.84
C PRO A 342 -16.58 3.83 7.89
N PHE A 343 -16.01 4.47 6.87
CA PHE A 343 -16.00 5.92 6.69
C PHE A 343 -17.16 6.36 5.81
N THR A 344 -17.92 7.35 6.27
CA THR A 344 -18.99 7.96 5.50
C THR A 344 -18.44 9.00 4.55
N ILE A 345 -18.39 8.71 3.25
CA ILE A 345 -17.92 9.62 2.21
C ILE A 345 -19.11 10.16 1.40
N PHE A 346 -19.10 11.47 1.18
CA PHE A 346 -20.11 12.20 0.41
C PHE A 346 -19.59 12.53 -0.98
N LYS A 347 -20.36 12.22 -2.03
CA LYS A 347 -20.01 12.55 -3.42
C LYS A 347 -21.21 13.14 -4.15
N PRO A 348 -21.04 14.24 -4.92
CA PRO A 348 -22.09 14.72 -5.82
C PRO A 348 -22.53 13.61 -6.79
N VAL A 349 -23.83 13.55 -7.09
CA VAL A 349 -24.40 12.76 -8.17
C VAL A 349 -24.51 13.68 -9.39
N ASP A 350 -23.98 13.27 -10.54
CA ASP A 350 -23.85 14.09 -11.77
C ASP A 350 -25.20 14.50 -12.42
N ASP A 351 -26.32 14.37 -11.73
CA ASP A 351 -27.67 14.35 -12.31
C ASP A 351 -28.57 15.53 -11.89
N VAL A 352 -28.01 16.57 -11.26
CA VAL A 352 -28.75 17.82 -11.03
C VAL A 352 -28.43 18.79 -12.16
N SER A 353 -29.34 18.87 -13.13
CA SER A 353 -29.29 19.83 -14.23
C SER A 353 -28.88 21.22 -13.73
N GLU A 354 -27.83 21.79 -14.31
CA GLU A 354 -27.22 23.07 -13.90
C GLU A 354 -28.11 24.30 -14.16
N THR A 355 -29.40 24.14 -14.45
CA THR A 355 -30.32 25.24 -14.78
C THR A 355 -31.41 25.40 -13.72
N PRO A 356 -31.28 26.36 -12.79
CA PRO A 356 -32.28 26.66 -11.78
C PRO A 356 -33.66 27.04 -12.36
N ASP A 357 -33.69 27.60 -13.57
CA ASP A 357 -34.90 28.23 -14.14
C ASP A 357 -35.95 27.23 -14.66
N SER A 358 -35.63 25.93 -14.80
CA SER A 358 -36.56 24.93 -15.35
C SER A 358 -37.09 23.91 -14.33
N ASP A 359 -36.31 23.56 -13.30
CA ASP A 359 -36.68 22.57 -12.29
C ASP A 359 -37.15 23.23 -10.99
N ILE A 360 -38.47 23.23 -10.78
CA ILE A 360 -39.07 23.78 -9.55
C ILE A 360 -38.59 23.05 -8.28
N ASN A 361 -38.10 21.81 -8.42
CA ASN A 361 -37.59 21.01 -7.31
C ASN A 361 -36.13 21.30 -6.99
N TRP A 362 -35.41 22.05 -7.83
CA TRP A 362 -33.98 22.26 -7.73
C TRP A 362 -33.57 22.70 -6.32
N GLU A 363 -34.21 23.74 -5.80
CA GLU A 363 -33.87 24.29 -4.49
C GLU A 363 -34.07 23.24 -3.38
N CYS A 364 -35.20 22.53 -3.37
CA CYS A 364 -35.47 21.51 -2.36
C CYS A 364 -34.58 20.26 -2.49
N ARG A 365 -34.16 19.89 -3.71
CA ARG A 365 -33.16 18.83 -3.94
C ARG A 365 -31.79 19.20 -3.38
N ILE A 366 -31.39 20.47 -3.53
CA ILE A 366 -30.15 20.97 -2.93
C ILE A 366 -30.29 21.02 -1.40
N LYS A 367 -31.35 21.63 -0.87
CA LYS A 367 -31.59 21.75 0.58
C LYS A 367 -31.72 20.41 1.30
N SER A 368 -32.27 19.40 0.62
CA SER A 368 -32.35 18.03 1.15
C SER A 368 -31.02 17.29 1.15
N GLY A 369 -30.02 17.75 0.37
CA GLY A 369 -28.77 17.03 0.17
C GLY A 369 -28.89 15.77 -0.69
N LYS A 370 -30.06 15.51 -1.31
CA LYS A 370 -30.29 14.30 -2.12
C LYS A 370 -29.46 14.21 -3.39
N PHE A 371 -28.87 15.32 -3.82
CA PHE A 371 -27.90 15.35 -4.91
C PHE A 371 -26.52 14.82 -4.50
N VAL A 372 -26.34 14.45 -3.23
CA VAL A 372 -25.10 13.91 -2.70
C VAL A 372 -25.32 12.45 -2.32
N ALA A 373 -24.60 11.55 -2.99
CA ALA A 373 -24.55 10.15 -2.62
C ALA A 373 -23.71 9.97 -1.36
N ARG A 374 -24.31 9.28 -0.38
CA ARG A 374 -23.60 8.77 0.81
C ARG A 374 -23.07 7.37 0.51
N LYS A 375 -21.76 7.18 0.66
CA LYS A 375 -21.11 5.86 0.55
C LYS A 375 -20.35 5.54 1.83
N GLU A 376 -20.60 4.37 2.40
CA GLU A 376 -19.78 3.83 3.47
C GLU A 376 -18.62 3.06 2.82
N LEU A 377 -17.38 3.46 3.11
CA LEU A 377 -16.18 2.88 2.55
C LEU A 377 -15.28 2.32 3.66
N THR A 378 -14.68 1.17 3.39
CA THR A 378 -13.58 0.60 4.16
C THR A 378 -12.24 0.89 3.48
N LEU A 379 -11.13 0.71 4.19
CA LEU A 379 -9.77 0.73 3.67
C LEU A 379 -9.59 -0.26 2.52
N ASN A 380 -10.26 -1.42 2.58
CA ASN A 380 -10.28 -2.37 1.46
C ASN A 380 -10.92 -1.77 0.20
N ASP A 381 -12.04 -1.03 0.34
CA ASP A 381 -12.67 -0.33 -0.78
C ASP A 381 -11.78 0.79 -1.35
N LEU A 382 -10.84 1.31 -0.54
CA LEU A 382 -9.83 2.28 -0.96
C LEU A 382 -8.57 1.62 -1.53
N GLY A 383 -8.45 0.28 -1.50
CA GLY A 383 -7.26 -0.45 -1.93
C GLY A 383 -6.08 -0.31 -0.98
N ILE A 384 -6.34 -0.14 0.33
CA ILE A 384 -5.33 0.09 1.36
C ILE A 384 -5.28 -1.12 2.29
N SER A 385 -4.17 -1.86 2.24
CA SER A 385 -3.90 -3.01 3.11
C SER A 385 -2.64 -2.84 3.97
N THR A 386 -1.75 -1.94 3.57
CA THR A 386 -0.47 -1.64 4.26
C THR A 386 -0.31 -0.15 4.57
N GLU A 387 0.60 0.19 5.48
CA GLU A 387 0.90 1.60 5.79
C GLU A 387 1.55 2.32 4.62
N ALA A 388 2.36 1.63 3.82
CA ALA A 388 2.92 2.20 2.60
C ALA A 388 1.84 2.54 1.56
N GLU A 389 0.84 1.68 1.39
CA GLU A 389 -0.32 1.98 0.53
C GLU A 389 -1.14 3.14 1.05
N LEU A 390 -1.38 3.20 2.36
CA LEU A 390 -2.05 4.33 3.01
C LEU A 390 -1.30 5.64 2.75
N TYR A 391 0.02 5.63 2.96
CA TYR A 391 0.89 6.77 2.73
C TYR A 391 0.78 7.27 1.29
N ARG A 392 0.99 6.38 0.31
CA ARG A 392 0.90 6.70 -1.13
C ARG A 392 -0.49 7.22 -1.50
N TYR A 393 -1.55 6.53 -1.06
CA TYR A 393 -2.93 6.90 -1.35
C TYR A 393 -3.25 8.33 -0.91
N ALA A 394 -2.81 8.71 0.30
CA ALA A 394 -3.01 10.05 0.85
C ALA A 394 -2.15 11.10 0.13
N THR A 395 -0.87 10.82 -0.11
CA THR A 395 0.02 11.78 -0.80
C THR A 395 -0.36 12.02 -2.24
N ASP A 396 -0.84 11.00 -2.97
CA ASP A 396 -1.33 11.12 -4.35
C ASP A 396 -2.56 12.03 -4.45
N ARG A 397 -3.28 12.19 -3.33
CA ARG A 397 -4.42 13.12 -3.20
C ARG A 397 -4.03 14.46 -2.58
N GLY A 398 -2.73 14.70 -2.43
CA GLY A 398 -2.14 15.96 -1.98
C GLY A 398 -2.03 16.13 -0.47
N PHE A 399 -2.49 15.17 0.34
CA PHE A 399 -2.45 15.27 1.80
C PHE A 399 -1.00 15.26 2.30
N GLN A 400 -0.68 16.17 3.22
CA GLN A 400 0.69 16.38 3.68
C GLN A 400 1.01 15.54 4.91
N THR A 401 0.02 15.28 5.76
CA THR A 401 0.18 14.51 7.01
C THR A 401 -0.96 13.51 7.19
N PHE A 402 -0.71 12.46 7.97
CA PHE A 402 -1.75 11.51 8.34
C PHE A 402 -2.92 12.19 9.06
N GLY A 403 -2.64 13.15 9.95
CA GLY A 403 -3.68 13.87 10.68
C GLY A 403 -4.63 14.65 9.76
N GLU A 404 -4.10 15.24 8.67
CA GLU A 404 -4.90 15.92 7.65
C GLU A 404 -5.84 14.94 6.94
N PHE A 405 -5.31 13.79 6.49
CA PHE A 405 -6.07 12.75 5.81
C PHE A 405 -7.11 12.08 6.72
N PHE A 406 -6.74 11.81 7.97
CA PHE A 406 -7.64 11.22 8.96
C PHE A 406 -8.81 12.16 9.27
N GLU A 407 -8.56 13.45 9.47
CA GLU A 407 -9.61 14.45 9.68
C GLU A 407 -10.50 14.60 8.44
N SER A 408 -9.94 14.50 7.23
CA SER A 408 -10.74 14.57 6.00
C SER A 408 -11.72 13.41 5.86
N LEU A 409 -11.28 12.19 6.20
CA LEU A 409 -12.14 11.00 6.24
C LEU A 409 -13.28 11.17 7.24
N GLN A 410 -13.00 11.69 8.45
CA GLN A 410 -14.03 11.96 9.46
C GLN A 410 -15.04 13.01 9.01
N ARG A 411 -14.60 13.98 8.19
CA ARG A 411 -15.47 14.99 7.58
C ARG A 411 -16.17 14.48 6.32
N GLY A 412 -15.85 13.28 5.86
CA GLY A 412 -16.52 12.59 4.77
C GLY A 412 -16.09 13.01 3.38
N THR A 413 -14.83 13.41 3.20
CA THR A 413 -14.23 13.65 1.88
C THR A 413 -12.89 12.94 1.72
N LEU A 414 -12.62 12.54 0.48
CA LEU A 414 -11.34 11.98 0.03
C LEU A 414 -10.49 13.01 -0.73
N LYS A 415 -10.99 14.24 -0.94
CA LYS A 415 -10.27 15.29 -1.66
C LYS A 415 -9.74 16.33 -0.69
N ARG A 416 -8.45 16.63 -0.80
CA ARG A 416 -7.79 17.61 0.07
C ARG A 416 -8.37 19.02 -0.09
N ASP A 417 -8.61 19.46 -1.32
CA ASP A 417 -9.12 20.82 -1.56
C ASP A 417 -10.51 21.01 -0.95
N GLU A 418 -11.38 19.99 -1.04
CA GLU A 418 -12.68 19.97 -0.35
C GLU A 418 -12.50 20.01 1.18
N TYR A 419 -11.57 19.22 1.73
CA TYR A 419 -11.26 19.25 3.16
C TYR A 419 -10.80 20.63 3.64
N ILE A 420 -9.92 21.29 2.89
CA ILE A 420 -9.45 22.65 3.21
C ILE A 420 -10.62 23.63 3.16
N ALA A 421 -11.49 23.54 2.15
CA ALA A 421 -12.67 24.39 2.03
C ALA A 421 -13.67 24.17 3.18
N ILE A 422 -13.94 22.90 3.55
CA ILE A 422 -14.75 22.51 4.71
C ILE A 422 -14.22 23.18 5.98
N LYS A 423 -12.90 23.05 6.23
CA LYS A 423 -12.26 23.60 7.43
C LYS A 423 -12.27 25.13 7.45
N LYS A 424 -11.94 25.77 6.32
CA LYS A 424 -11.93 27.23 6.17
C LYS A 424 -13.32 27.83 6.32
N GLY A 425 -14.34 27.18 5.76
CA GLY A 425 -15.74 27.61 5.87
C GLY A 425 -16.39 27.26 7.22
N GLY A 426 -15.70 26.52 8.09
CA GLY A 426 -16.21 26.11 9.40
C GLY A 426 -17.32 25.06 9.34
N PHE A 427 -17.40 24.28 8.25
CA PHE A 427 -18.39 23.23 8.05
C PHE A 427 -18.06 22.00 8.90
N ASN A 428 -19.09 21.28 9.38
CA ASN A 428 -18.86 20.08 10.20
C ASN A 428 -18.44 18.88 9.33
N ASN A 429 -19.00 18.76 8.13
CA ASN A 429 -18.76 17.66 7.21
C ASN A 429 -18.92 18.13 5.75
N ALA A 430 -18.59 17.24 4.80
CA ALA A 430 -18.64 17.50 3.38
C ALA A 430 -20.07 17.73 2.86
N LEU A 431 -21.09 17.13 3.48
CA LEU A 431 -22.48 17.35 3.10
C LEU A 431 -22.89 18.82 3.33
N GLU A 432 -22.59 19.39 4.50
CA GLU A 432 -22.84 20.82 4.77
C GLU A 432 -22.14 21.71 3.75
N PHE A 433 -20.87 21.42 3.43
CA PHE A 433 -20.08 22.18 2.47
C PHE A 433 -20.65 22.12 1.05
N LEU A 434 -20.95 20.93 0.52
CA LEU A 434 -21.47 20.75 -0.84
C LEU A 434 -22.83 21.45 -1.03
N VAL A 435 -23.69 21.40 0.00
CA VAL A 435 -24.98 22.10 -0.02
C VAL A 435 -24.79 23.61 0.03
N ALA A 436 -23.89 24.12 0.86
CA ALA A 436 -23.56 25.54 0.89
C ALA A 436 -23.00 26.03 -0.45
N GLU A 437 -22.06 25.28 -1.04
CA GLU A 437 -21.45 25.60 -2.33
C GLU A 437 -22.49 25.70 -3.44
N LYS A 438 -23.40 24.72 -3.56
CA LYS A 438 -24.48 24.74 -4.58
C LYS A 438 -25.49 25.88 -4.38
N LEU A 439 -25.65 26.36 -3.16
CA LEU A 439 -26.49 27.52 -2.85
C LEU A 439 -25.74 28.86 -2.92
N GLY A 440 -24.44 28.84 -3.24
CA GLY A 440 -23.61 30.04 -3.38
C GLY A 440 -23.07 30.62 -2.07
N TYR A 441 -22.98 29.82 -0.99
CA TYR A 441 -22.45 30.23 0.31
C TYR A 441 -21.06 29.65 0.57
N SER A 442 -20.19 30.44 1.17
CA SER A 442 -18.79 30.06 1.43
C SER A 442 -18.53 29.63 2.88
N THR A 443 -19.47 29.92 3.79
CA THR A 443 -19.32 29.64 5.22
C THR A 443 -20.53 28.93 5.81
N ARG A 444 -20.29 28.15 6.87
CA ARG A 444 -21.36 27.49 7.63
C ARG A 444 -22.32 28.49 8.26
N THR A 445 -21.83 29.65 8.70
CA THR A 445 -22.66 30.70 9.30
C THR A 445 -23.70 31.22 8.32
N GLU A 446 -23.33 31.43 7.06
CA GLU A 446 -24.27 31.86 6.01
C GLU A 446 -25.32 30.78 5.72
N LEU A 447 -24.89 29.51 5.59
CA LEU A 447 -25.82 28.38 5.42
C LEU A 447 -26.84 28.31 6.56
N VAL A 448 -26.37 28.40 7.81
CA VAL A 448 -27.24 28.40 9.00
C VAL A 448 -28.18 29.62 9.00
N ALA A 449 -27.69 30.80 8.62
CA ALA A 449 -28.51 32.01 8.52
C ALA A 449 -29.64 31.86 7.48
N LEU A 450 -29.38 31.22 6.33
CA LEU A 450 -30.41 30.89 5.35
C LEU A 450 -31.47 29.96 5.95
N ILE A 451 -31.05 28.88 6.62
CA ILE A 451 -31.97 27.92 7.26
C ILE A 451 -32.89 28.63 8.26
N TYR A 452 -32.35 29.55 9.07
CA TYR A 452 -33.14 30.36 9.99
C TYR A 452 -34.08 31.34 9.29
N LYS A 453 -33.64 31.93 8.17
CA LYS A 453 -34.46 32.83 7.35
C LYS A 453 -35.68 32.09 6.81
N ASP A 454 -35.49 30.92 6.19
CA ASP A 454 -36.59 30.11 5.65
C ASP A 454 -37.61 29.76 6.75
N TYR A 455 -37.12 29.34 7.92
CA TYR A 455 -38.00 29.03 9.05
C TYR A 455 -38.81 30.26 9.52
N LYS A 456 -38.18 31.43 9.57
CA LYS A 456 -38.84 32.69 9.96
C LYS A 456 -39.93 33.08 8.96
N GLU A 457 -39.69 32.89 7.67
CA GLU A 457 -40.65 33.15 6.60
C GLU A 457 -41.86 32.21 6.70
N LEU A 458 -41.63 30.90 6.86
CA LEU A 458 -42.71 29.93 7.05
C LEU A 458 -43.52 30.22 8.32
N LYS A 459 -42.85 30.60 9.42
CA LYS A 459 -43.52 31.00 10.66
C LYS A 459 -44.40 32.24 10.45
N ALA A 460 -43.87 33.27 9.78
CA ALA A 460 -44.61 34.49 9.49
C ALA A 460 -45.84 34.22 8.62
N LEU A 461 -45.72 33.37 7.60
CA LEU A 461 -46.86 32.95 6.76
C LEU A 461 -47.91 32.20 7.58
N LYS A 462 -47.47 31.24 8.41
CA LYS A 462 -48.35 30.47 9.28
C LYS A 462 -49.16 31.37 10.21
N GLU A 463 -48.50 32.36 10.83
CA GLU A 463 -49.14 33.33 11.73
C GLU A 463 -50.09 34.27 10.98
N LYS A 464 -49.63 34.88 9.88
CA LYS A 464 -50.41 35.84 9.06
C LYS A 464 -51.68 35.23 8.49
N TYR A 465 -51.62 33.99 8.00
CA TYR A 465 -52.75 33.30 7.36
C TYR A 465 -53.43 32.29 8.29
N HIS A 466 -53.14 32.33 9.60
CA HIS A 466 -53.71 31.43 10.61
C HIS A 466 -53.70 29.95 10.18
N LEU A 467 -52.58 29.50 9.61
CA LEU A 467 -52.42 28.14 9.09
C LEU A 467 -52.17 27.16 10.24
N LYS A 468 -52.62 25.91 10.09
CA LYS A 468 -52.56 24.92 11.17
C LYS A 468 -51.13 24.43 11.34
N THR A 469 -50.44 24.12 10.25
CA THR A 469 -49.11 23.50 10.28
C THR A 469 -48.07 24.27 9.46
N TYR A 470 -46.79 23.90 9.59
CA TYR A 470 -45.72 24.42 8.73
C TYR A 470 -45.77 23.85 7.30
N GLY A 471 -46.35 22.66 7.11
CA GLY A 471 -46.59 22.11 5.77
C GLY A 471 -47.62 22.95 4.99
N ASP A 472 -48.65 23.42 5.69
CA ASP A 472 -49.63 24.36 5.14
C ASP A 472 -48.96 25.67 4.65
N ALA A 473 -48.02 26.19 5.46
CA ALA A 473 -47.27 27.41 5.15
C ALA A 473 -46.31 27.21 3.98
N LEU A 474 -45.70 26.03 3.87
CA LEU A 474 -44.82 25.66 2.76
C LEU A 474 -45.58 25.64 1.43
N ILE A 475 -46.77 25.02 1.39
CA ILE A 475 -47.64 25.06 0.20
C ILE A 475 -48.03 26.51 -0.13
N LEU A 476 -48.45 27.30 0.86
CA LEU A 476 -48.81 28.69 0.60
C LEU A 476 -47.62 29.50 0.06
N SER A 477 -46.40 29.25 0.56
CA SER A 477 -45.18 29.87 0.07
C SER A 477 -44.93 29.56 -1.40
N LEU A 478 -45.12 28.29 -1.82
CA LEU A 478 -45.05 27.90 -3.22
C LEU A 478 -46.04 28.69 -4.07
N LEU A 479 -47.32 28.71 -3.69
CA LEU A 479 -48.37 29.36 -4.47
C LEU A 479 -48.13 30.88 -4.62
N LEU A 480 -47.61 31.52 -3.57
CA LEU A 480 -47.22 32.93 -3.63
C LEU A 480 -46.03 33.16 -4.58
N ASN A 481 -45.06 32.25 -4.62
CA ASN A 481 -43.96 32.35 -5.56
C ASN A 481 -44.41 32.10 -7.01
N LEU A 482 -45.23 31.08 -7.24
CA LEU A 482 -45.85 30.81 -8.54
C LEU A 482 -46.68 31.97 -9.05
N LYS A 483 -47.39 32.68 -8.17
CA LYS A 483 -48.07 33.93 -8.52
C LYS A 483 -47.08 34.99 -9.01
N LYS A 484 -45.99 35.20 -8.27
CA LYS A 484 -44.96 36.18 -8.64
C LYS A 484 -44.30 35.86 -9.98
N GLU A 485 -44.04 34.57 -10.22
CA GLU A 485 -43.46 34.05 -11.46
C GLU A 485 -44.48 33.91 -12.60
N ARG A 486 -45.77 34.10 -12.33
CA ARG A 486 -46.89 33.90 -13.28
C ARG A 486 -46.88 32.51 -13.91
N ARG A 487 -46.53 31.51 -13.10
CA ARG A 487 -46.37 30.13 -13.52
C ARG A 487 -47.53 29.28 -13.01
N LYS A 488 -48.25 28.61 -13.92
CA LYS A 488 -49.19 27.56 -13.52
C LYS A 488 -48.45 26.26 -13.23
N LEU A 489 -49.01 25.43 -12.35
CA LEU A 489 -48.49 24.10 -12.06
C LEU A 489 -49.63 23.09 -11.92
N SER A 490 -49.40 21.89 -12.44
CA SER A 490 -50.29 20.75 -12.22
C SER A 490 -50.19 20.22 -10.79
N LEU A 491 -51.25 19.54 -10.32
CA LEU A 491 -51.25 18.84 -9.03
C LEU A 491 -50.08 17.85 -8.90
N ASP A 492 -49.70 17.21 -10.01
CA ASP A 492 -48.60 16.24 -10.04
C ASP A 492 -47.24 16.90 -9.79
N GLU A 493 -46.99 18.06 -10.40
CA GLU A 493 -45.78 18.85 -10.16
C GLU A 493 -45.74 19.39 -8.74
N ILE A 494 -46.86 19.93 -8.22
CA ILE A 494 -46.95 20.42 -6.84
C ILE A 494 -46.70 19.27 -5.85
N TRP A 495 -47.26 18.10 -6.12
CA TRP A 495 -47.05 16.93 -5.28
C TRP A 495 -45.58 16.48 -5.26
N GLN A 496 -44.94 16.40 -6.43
CA GLN A 496 -43.54 16.04 -6.53
C GLN A 496 -42.65 17.04 -5.79
N TRP A 497 -42.90 18.34 -5.99
CA TRP A 497 -42.23 19.42 -5.28
C TRP A 497 -42.40 19.31 -3.77
N LEU A 498 -43.64 19.11 -3.32
CA LEU A 498 -43.94 18.97 -1.91
C LEU A 498 -43.18 17.80 -1.30
N LYS A 499 -43.05 16.66 -1.99
CA LYS A 499 -42.32 15.50 -1.46
C LYS A 499 -40.82 15.75 -1.33
N GLU A 500 -40.23 16.50 -2.25
CA GLU A 500 -38.82 16.90 -2.12
C GLU A 500 -38.62 17.89 -0.98
N CYS A 501 -39.49 18.90 -0.89
CA CYS A 501 -39.39 19.92 0.15
C CYS A 501 -39.77 19.39 1.54
N GLU A 502 -40.75 18.50 1.67
CA GLU A 502 -41.10 17.87 2.94
C GLU A 502 -39.89 17.12 3.51
N TYR A 503 -39.14 16.43 2.66
CA TYR A 503 -37.89 15.81 3.09
C TYR A 503 -36.88 16.87 3.55
N ALA A 504 -36.66 17.92 2.75
CA ALA A 504 -35.72 18.98 3.10
C ALA A 504 -36.05 19.63 4.45
N TYR A 505 -37.29 20.07 4.66
CA TYR A 505 -37.64 20.86 5.85
C TYR A 505 -38.01 20.02 7.09
N PHE A 506 -38.51 18.80 6.91
CA PHE A 506 -39.16 18.05 8.00
C PHE A 506 -38.61 16.65 8.25
N ASN A 507 -37.73 16.11 7.38
CA ASN A 507 -37.08 14.84 7.67
C ASN A 507 -35.97 15.03 8.72
N ARG A 508 -35.88 14.12 9.70
CA ARG A 508 -34.90 14.20 10.79
C ARG A 508 -33.44 14.10 10.32
N ASP A 509 -33.23 13.52 9.15
CA ASP A 509 -31.91 13.30 8.57
C ASP A 509 -31.48 14.46 7.66
N SER A 510 -32.35 15.45 7.41
CA SER A 510 -32.01 16.59 6.56
C SER A 510 -31.21 17.67 7.30
N LEU A 511 -30.43 18.44 6.54
CA LEU A 511 -29.68 19.58 7.08
C LEU A 511 -30.61 20.67 7.66
N TRP A 512 -31.71 20.98 6.97
CA TRP A 512 -32.65 22.01 7.40
C TRP A 512 -33.35 21.65 8.72
N TYR A 513 -33.61 20.36 8.96
CA TYR A 513 -34.17 19.91 10.23
C TYR A 513 -33.12 19.87 11.34
N THR A 514 -31.92 19.36 11.06
CA THR A 514 -30.86 19.17 12.07
C THR A 514 -30.24 20.49 12.52
N LEU A 515 -30.09 21.46 11.61
CA LEU A 515 -29.52 22.79 11.89
C LEU A 515 -30.59 23.83 12.25
N GLY A 516 -31.85 23.61 11.85
CA GLY A 516 -32.97 24.51 12.12
C GLY A 516 -33.64 24.30 13.48
N ARG A 517 -34.75 25.01 13.72
CA ARG A 517 -35.58 24.79 14.92
C ARG A 517 -36.54 23.61 14.68
N LYS A 518 -36.51 22.62 15.57
CA LYS A 518 -37.50 21.53 15.64
C LYS A 518 -38.91 22.12 15.74
N SER A 519 -39.66 22.13 14.65
CA SER A 519 -41.05 22.59 14.64
C SER A 519 -42.00 21.42 14.90
N GLY A 520 -42.53 21.33 16.11
CA GLY A 520 -43.41 20.22 16.55
C GLY A 520 -44.83 20.21 15.96
N ASN A 521 -45.08 20.86 14.82
CA ASN A 521 -46.42 20.94 14.22
C ASN A 521 -46.34 20.98 12.69
N TYR A 522 -45.89 19.86 12.10
CA TYR A 522 -45.86 19.67 10.65
C TYR A 522 -46.95 18.67 10.25
N LYS A 523 -47.58 18.93 9.10
CA LYS A 523 -48.45 17.99 8.42
C LYS A 523 -47.72 17.52 7.17
N THR A 524 -47.61 16.20 6.99
CA THR A 524 -47.29 15.61 5.69
C THR A 524 -48.59 15.20 5.01
N PHE A 525 -48.76 15.60 3.75
CA PHE A 525 -49.89 15.12 2.96
C PHE A 525 -49.65 13.65 2.58
N THR A 526 -50.63 12.79 2.83
CA THR A 526 -50.46 11.34 2.66
C THR A 526 -50.82 10.85 1.25
N SER A 527 -51.62 11.62 0.51
CA SER A 527 -51.96 11.34 -0.88
C SER A 527 -52.17 12.62 -1.71
N LYS A 528 -52.15 12.50 -3.04
CA LYS A 528 -52.44 13.61 -3.97
C LYS A 528 -53.86 14.14 -3.79
N GLU A 529 -54.81 13.26 -3.51
CA GLU A 529 -56.22 13.61 -3.26
C GLU A 529 -56.38 14.45 -1.99
N GLU A 530 -55.56 14.16 -0.95
CA GLU A 530 -55.55 14.97 0.27
C GLU A 530 -54.98 16.38 -0.01
N LEU A 531 -53.91 16.47 -0.80
CA LEU A 531 -53.34 17.73 -1.24
C LEU A 531 -54.34 18.54 -2.08
N GLU A 532 -54.99 17.92 -3.05
CA GLU A 532 -55.99 18.56 -3.92
C GLU A 532 -57.14 19.16 -3.10
N LYS A 533 -57.74 18.37 -2.20
CA LYS A 533 -58.79 18.85 -1.28
C LYS A 533 -58.32 20.04 -0.45
N TYR A 534 -57.07 20.00 -0.02
CA TYR A 534 -56.47 21.11 0.74
C TYR A 534 -56.25 22.36 -0.13
N LEU A 535 -55.72 22.22 -1.35
CA LEU A 535 -55.52 23.34 -2.28
C LEU A 535 -56.85 24.05 -2.57
N ILE A 536 -57.91 23.29 -2.84
CA ILE A 536 -59.27 23.82 -3.06
C ILE A 536 -59.74 24.59 -1.82
N ALA A 537 -59.59 24.02 -0.62
CA ALA A 537 -59.99 24.68 0.62
C ALA A 537 -59.17 25.94 0.94
N LEU A 538 -57.86 25.89 0.69
CA LEU A 538 -56.94 27.00 0.91
C LEU A 538 -57.25 28.17 -0.02
N LEU A 539 -57.43 27.90 -1.31
CA LEU A 539 -57.73 28.92 -2.33
C LEU A 539 -59.18 29.42 -2.24
N LYS A 540 -60.13 28.61 -1.75
CA LYS A 540 -61.44 29.13 -1.38
C LYS A 540 -61.36 30.17 -0.25
N ARG A 541 -60.41 30.02 0.67
CA ARG A 541 -60.24 30.92 1.82
C ARG A 541 -59.38 32.14 1.52
N TYR A 542 -58.33 31.99 0.69
CA TYR A 542 -57.31 33.01 0.46
C TYR A 542 -57.00 33.27 -1.03
N GLY A 543 -57.67 32.58 -1.95
CA GLY A 543 -57.35 32.58 -3.38
C GLY A 543 -57.69 33.88 -4.10
N SER A 544 -58.51 34.76 -3.52
CA SER A 544 -58.85 36.07 -4.09
C SER A 544 -57.61 36.87 -4.50
N ASP A 545 -56.49 36.68 -3.79
CA ASP A 545 -55.22 37.39 -4.05
C ASP A 545 -54.09 36.46 -4.52
N ILE A 546 -54.33 35.16 -4.66
CA ILE A 546 -53.27 34.17 -4.94
C ILE A 546 -53.49 33.55 -6.33
N GLY A 547 -54.70 33.07 -6.59
CA GLY A 547 -55.03 32.28 -7.76
C GLY A 547 -56.22 31.36 -7.50
N THR A 548 -56.49 30.50 -8.48
CA THR A 548 -57.56 29.52 -8.44
C THR A 548 -57.00 28.12 -8.69
N TYR A 549 -57.75 27.10 -8.30
CA TYR A 549 -57.46 25.72 -8.67
C TYR A 549 -58.50 25.29 -9.69
N ASP A 550 -58.06 24.97 -10.89
CA ASP A 550 -58.93 24.43 -11.92
C ASP A 550 -59.08 22.92 -11.72
N ILE A 551 -60.33 22.49 -11.51
CA ILE A 551 -60.68 21.11 -11.22
C ILE A 551 -60.54 20.24 -12.47
N GLU A 552 -60.78 20.80 -13.66
CA GLU A 552 -60.73 20.06 -14.92
C GLU A 552 -59.29 19.75 -15.32
N SER A 553 -58.42 20.78 -15.36
CA SER A 553 -57.00 20.60 -15.66
C SER A 553 -56.15 20.14 -14.46
N LYS A 554 -56.75 20.01 -13.27
CA LYS A 554 -56.07 19.69 -12.00
C LYS A 554 -54.83 20.55 -11.76
N SER A 555 -54.96 21.85 -11.98
CA SER A 555 -53.83 22.77 -11.97
C SER A 555 -54.12 24.02 -11.15
N PHE A 556 -53.08 24.50 -10.47
CA PHE A 556 -53.10 25.83 -9.88
C PHE A 556 -52.87 26.87 -10.96
N MET A 557 -53.78 27.83 -11.04
CA MET A 557 -53.71 28.98 -11.94
C MET A 557 -53.43 30.23 -11.10
N PRO A 558 -52.25 30.84 -11.21
CA PRO A 558 -51.96 32.05 -10.44
C PRO A 558 -52.87 33.18 -10.87
N LYS A 559 -53.22 34.05 -9.92
CA LYS A 559 -53.98 35.27 -10.23
C LYS A 559 -53.08 36.21 -11.03
N LEU A 560 -53.39 36.38 -12.31
CA LEU A 560 -52.75 37.37 -13.17
C LEU A 560 -53.26 38.78 -12.87
N PRO A 561 -52.45 39.82 -13.12
CA PRO A 561 -52.91 41.20 -13.08
C PRO A 561 -54.07 41.42 -14.07
N PRO A 562 -55.00 42.35 -13.78
CA PRO A 562 -56.03 42.72 -14.74
C PRO A 562 -55.42 43.27 -16.03
N VAL A 563 -56.17 43.19 -17.12
CA VAL A 563 -55.78 43.75 -18.42
C VAL A 563 -56.84 44.70 -18.91
N ILE A 564 -56.43 45.93 -19.20
CA ILE A 564 -57.26 46.96 -19.78
C ILE A 564 -56.89 47.09 -21.25
N VAL A 565 -57.88 46.86 -22.12
CA VAL A 565 -57.73 46.93 -23.56
C VAL A 565 -58.29 48.26 -24.04
N ASP A 566 -57.44 49.03 -24.69
CA ASP A 566 -57.84 50.21 -25.45
C ASP A 566 -58.49 49.74 -26.75
N GLY A 567 -59.80 49.51 -26.69
CA GLY A 567 -60.55 48.90 -27.78
C GLY A 567 -60.63 49.78 -29.02
N SER A 568 -60.60 51.12 -28.84
CA SER A 568 -60.51 52.06 -29.95
C SER A 568 -59.18 51.90 -30.70
N ASN A 569 -58.05 51.89 -29.97
CA ASN A 569 -56.74 51.68 -30.58
C ASN A 569 -56.63 50.31 -31.25
N VAL A 570 -57.10 49.26 -30.59
CA VAL A 570 -57.12 47.88 -31.12
C VAL A 570 -57.95 47.78 -32.40
N ALA A 571 -59.12 48.40 -32.45
CA ALA A 571 -59.97 48.36 -33.63
C ALA A 571 -59.34 49.07 -34.85
N TRP A 572 -58.48 50.05 -34.62
CA TRP A 572 -57.74 50.78 -35.67
C TRP A 572 -56.41 50.12 -36.08
N GLU A 573 -55.95 49.09 -35.38
CA GLU A 573 -54.67 48.42 -35.71
C GLU A 573 -54.67 47.86 -37.14
N GLY A 574 -53.64 48.22 -37.91
CA GLY A 574 -53.48 47.83 -39.31
C GLY A 574 -54.47 48.50 -40.27
N ARG A 575 -55.17 49.57 -39.84
CA ARG A 575 -56.13 50.33 -40.64
C ARG A 575 -55.70 51.79 -40.77
N ASP A 576 -55.84 52.39 -41.95
CA ASP A 576 -55.48 53.79 -42.18
C ASP A 576 -56.70 54.71 -42.37
N LYS A 577 -57.03 55.43 -41.30
CA LYS A 577 -58.10 56.44 -41.27
C LYS A 577 -57.91 57.53 -42.34
N ARG A 578 -56.66 57.87 -42.72
CA ARG A 578 -56.36 58.90 -43.74
C ARG A 578 -56.67 58.43 -45.16
N HIS A 579 -56.65 57.12 -45.38
CA HIS A 579 -57.00 56.48 -46.64
C HIS A 579 -58.48 56.06 -46.69
N GLY A 580 -59.30 56.49 -45.71
CA GLY A 580 -60.73 56.24 -45.68
C GLY A 580 -61.12 54.84 -45.21
N GLU A 581 -60.18 54.06 -44.66
CA GLU A 581 -60.48 52.76 -44.09
C GLU A 581 -61.30 52.89 -42.80
N LYS A 582 -62.10 51.86 -42.51
CA LYS A 582 -62.90 51.75 -41.29
C LYS A 582 -62.19 50.88 -40.26
N ALA A 583 -62.41 51.13 -38.97
CA ALA A 583 -61.93 50.25 -37.91
C ALA A 583 -62.59 48.86 -37.99
N LEU A 584 -62.01 47.85 -37.35
CA LEU A 584 -62.54 46.48 -37.30
C LEU A 584 -62.76 46.05 -35.84
N ALA A 585 -64.02 45.87 -35.45
CA ALA A 585 -64.38 45.31 -34.15
C ALA A 585 -63.84 43.88 -33.97
N ARG A 586 -63.66 43.13 -35.07
CA ARG A 586 -63.00 41.81 -35.05
C ARG A 586 -61.60 41.83 -34.43
N ASN A 587 -60.84 42.93 -34.55
CA ASN A 587 -59.53 43.03 -33.91
C ASN A 587 -59.64 42.95 -32.38
N ILE A 588 -60.69 43.53 -31.80
CA ILE A 588 -60.95 43.46 -30.35
C ILE A 588 -61.17 42.01 -29.93
N VAL A 589 -61.95 41.24 -30.71
CA VAL A 589 -62.19 39.81 -30.46
C VAL A 589 -60.88 39.04 -30.44
N LEU A 590 -60.03 39.23 -31.45
CA LEU A 590 -58.74 38.53 -31.55
C LEU A 590 -57.83 38.83 -30.35
N VAL A 591 -57.79 40.09 -29.90
CA VAL A 591 -56.99 40.49 -28.73
C VAL A 591 -57.55 39.86 -27.45
N VAL A 592 -58.86 39.92 -27.22
CA VAL A 592 -59.51 39.35 -26.03
C VAL A 592 -59.36 37.82 -25.99
N GLU A 593 -59.57 37.13 -27.12
CA GLU A 593 -59.37 35.68 -27.22
C GLU A 593 -57.92 35.31 -26.94
N LYS A 594 -56.95 36.05 -27.50
CA LYS A 594 -55.54 35.82 -27.22
C LYS A 594 -55.19 36.01 -25.74
N LEU A 595 -55.72 37.05 -25.08
CA LEU A 595 -55.50 37.26 -23.65
C LEU A 595 -56.10 36.12 -22.81
N LYS A 596 -57.28 35.63 -23.16
CA LYS A 596 -57.91 34.46 -22.52
C LYS A 596 -57.09 33.19 -22.72
N GLU A 597 -56.56 32.95 -23.92
CA GLU A 597 -55.65 31.83 -24.20
C GLU A 597 -54.37 31.89 -23.33
N LEU A 598 -53.89 33.10 -23.03
CA LEU A 598 -52.73 33.31 -22.16
C LEU A 598 -53.08 33.17 -20.66
N GLY A 599 -54.34 32.94 -20.31
CA GLY A 599 -54.80 32.71 -18.95
C GLY A 599 -55.39 33.94 -18.23
N TYR A 600 -55.49 35.09 -18.91
CA TYR A 600 -56.10 36.29 -18.32
C TYR A 600 -57.62 36.14 -18.27
N SER A 601 -58.19 36.29 -17.08
CA SER A 601 -59.63 36.20 -16.83
C SER A 601 -60.26 37.54 -16.47
N ASP A 602 -59.47 38.50 -15.99
CA ASP A 602 -59.90 39.86 -15.61
C ASP A 602 -59.52 40.85 -16.72
N ILE A 603 -60.36 40.90 -17.77
CA ILE A 603 -60.13 41.69 -18.98
C ILE A 603 -61.25 42.71 -19.13
N HIS A 604 -60.90 43.99 -19.18
CA HIS A 604 -61.82 45.08 -19.44
C HIS A 604 -61.48 45.75 -20.76
N VAL A 605 -62.48 45.96 -21.63
CA VAL A 605 -62.27 46.63 -22.91
C VAL A 605 -63.06 47.94 -22.94
N PHE A 606 -62.37 49.05 -23.13
CA PHE A 606 -63.00 50.37 -23.23
C PHE A 606 -62.90 50.91 -24.65
N VAL A 607 -64.00 51.47 -25.16
CA VAL A 607 -64.05 52.09 -26.50
C VAL A 607 -64.70 53.47 -26.43
N ASP A 608 -64.29 54.37 -27.33
CA ASP A 608 -64.94 55.66 -27.47
C ASP A 608 -66.36 55.51 -28.01
N ALA A 609 -67.27 56.41 -27.60
CA ALA A 609 -68.63 56.49 -28.16
C ALA A 609 -68.63 56.59 -29.70
N SER A 610 -67.62 57.24 -30.27
CA SER A 610 -67.50 57.45 -31.71
C SER A 610 -67.18 56.19 -32.50
N LEU A 611 -66.66 55.13 -31.87
CA LEU A 611 -66.22 53.91 -32.54
C LEU A 611 -67.37 53.20 -33.28
N ARG A 612 -68.60 53.29 -32.76
CA ARG A 612 -69.82 52.72 -33.37
C ARG A 612 -70.07 53.18 -34.81
N TYR A 613 -69.64 54.39 -35.14
CA TYR A 613 -69.80 54.96 -36.48
C TYR A 613 -68.58 54.70 -37.37
N GLN A 614 -67.45 54.30 -36.79
CA GLN A 614 -66.15 54.14 -37.44
C GLN A 614 -65.83 52.71 -37.86
N VAL A 615 -66.48 51.71 -37.25
CA VAL A 615 -66.25 50.30 -37.58
C VAL A 615 -66.98 49.85 -38.86
N GLU A 616 -66.36 48.93 -39.59
CA GLU A 616 -66.93 48.27 -40.77
C GLU A 616 -67.98 47.21 -40.39
N ASP A 617 -67.68 46.44 -39.35
CA ASP A 617 -68.41 45.29 -38.82
C ASP A 617 -69.28 45.68 -37.61
N LYS A 618 -70.12 46.71 -37.78
CA LYS A 618 -70.99 47.27 -36.73
C LYS A 618 -71.80 46.23 -35.94
N GLY A 619 -72.36 45.23 -36.63
CA GLY A 619 -73.14 44.17 -35.99
C GLY A 619 -72.34 43.30 -35.04
N LEU A 620 -71.02 43.17 -35.22
CA LEU A 620 -70.15 42.49 -34.26
C LEU A 620 -69.88 43.38 -33.04
N LEU A 621 -69.61 44.68 -33.24
CA LEU A 621 -69.39 45.61 -32.14
C LEU A 621 -70.61 45.68 -31.20
N GLU A 622 -71.82 45.81 -31.75
CA GLU A 622 -73.04 45.83 -30.91
C GLU A 622 -73.21 44.54 -30.11
N LYS A 623 -72.89 43.37 -30.70
CA LYS A 623 -72.89 42.09 -29.95
C LYS A 623 -71.87 42.06 -28.81
N LEU A 624 -70.68 42.64 -29.01
CA LEU A 624 -69.65 42.72 -27.96
C LEU A 624 -70.08 43.65 -26.81
N ILE A 625 -70.81 44.71 -27.13
CA ILE A 625 -71.40 45.63 -26.15
C ILE A 625 -72.53 44.93 -25.38
N ASP A 626 -73.47 44.31 -26.08
CA ASP A 626 -74.61 43.62 -25.48
C ASP A 626 -74.19 42.44 -24.58
N SER A 627 -73.08 41.78 -24.93
CA SER A 627 -72.49 40.70 -24.12
C SER A 627 -71.61 41.19 -22.96
N GLY A 628 -71.41 42.51 -22.81
CA GLY A 628 -70.59 43.11 -21.76
C GLY A 628 -69.08 42.88 -21.93
N ILE A 629 -68.62 42.42 -23.10
CA ILE A 629 -67.19 42.29 -23.41
C ILE A 629 -66.57 43.67 -23.66
N VAL A 630 -67.35 44.61 -24.22
CA VAL A 630 -66.92 45.97 -24.54
C VAL A 630 -67.78 46.98 -23.79
N GLU A 631 -67.12 47.90 -23.08
CA GLU A 631 -67.73 49.03 -22.41
C GLU A 631 -67.55 50.31 -23.24
N VAL A 632 -68.65 50.93 -23.63
CA VAL A 632 -68.65 52.17 -24.41
C VAL A 632 -68.63 53.36 -23.47
N MET A 633 -67.69 54.27 -23.67
CA MET A 633 -67.63 55.50 -22.89
C MET A 633 -68.80 56.44 -23.20
N PRO A 634 -69.24 57.26 -22.23
CA PRO A 634 -70.21 58.32 -22.48
C PRO A 634 -69.76 59.26 -23.61
N ALA A 635 -70.73 59.93 -24.24
CA ALA A 635 -70.42 60.97 -25.20
C ALA A 635 -69.54 62.06 -24.55
N GLU A 636 -68.57 62.59 -25.31
CA GLU A 636 -67.63 63.64 -24.87
C GLU A 636 -66.57 63.21 -23.84
N VAL A 637 -66.51 61.93 -23.45
CA VAL A 637 -65.50 61.38 -22.56
C VAL A 637 -64.51 60.51 -23.35
N PRO A 638 -63.21 60.87 -23.41
CA PRO A 638 -62.20 60.03 -24.07
C PRO A 638 -62.00 58.69 -23.35
N ALA A 639 -61.92 57.60 -24.11
CA ALA A 639 -61.60 56.27 -23.55
C ALA A 639 -60.25 56.23 -22.82
N ASP A 640 -59.26 56.98 -23.31
CA ASP A 640 -57.92 57.04 -22.74
C ASP A 640 -57.89 57.45 -21.27
N ASP A 641 -58.78 58.35 -20.85
CA ASP A 641 -58.88 58.79 -19.45
C ASP A 641 -59.30 57.64 -18.52
N TYR A 642 -60.19 56.77 -18.99
CA TYR A 642 -60.65 55.59 -18.25
C TYR A 642 -59.62 54.47 -18.30
N VAL A 643 -59.01 54.23 -19.46
CA VAL A 643 -57.95 53.22 -19.63
C VAL A 643 -56.79 53.50 -18.67
N ILE A 644 -56.26 54.72 -18.65
CA ILE A 644 -55.12 55.08 -17.78
C ILE A 644 -55.52 55.06 -16.31
N LYS A 645 -56.70 55.62 -15.97
CA LYS A 645 -57.16 55.66 -14.58
C LYS A 645 -57.36 54.25 -14.01
N TYR A 646 -58.11 53.41 -14.71
CA TYR A 646 -58.43 52.07 -14.26
C TYR A 646 -57.16 51.21 -14.20
N ALA A 647 -56.26 51.36 -15.17
CA ALA A 647 -54.99 50.66 -15.12
C ALA A 647 -54.16 51.02 -13.88
N ARG A 648 -54.14 52.30 -13.50
CA ARG A 648 -53.39 52.74 -12.32
C ARG A 648 -54.06 52.29 -11.01
N ASP A 649 -55.37 52.41 -10.92
CA ASP A 649 -56.12 52.10 -9.70
C ASP A 649 -56.08 50.59 -9.37
N PHE A 650 -55.92 49.72 -10.39
CA PHE A 650 -55.88 48.26 -10.25
C PHE A 650 -54.53 47.62 -10.59
N ASP A 651 -53.48 48.41 -10.83
CA ASP A 651 -52.14 47.94 -11.24
C ASP A 651 -52.20 47.00 -12.47
N ALA A 652 -53.03 47.37 -13.45
CA ALA A 652 -53.35 46.57 -14.61
C ALA A 652 -52.44 46.86 -15.79
N TYR A 653 -52.28 45.87 -16.67
CA TYR A 653 -51.63 46.08 -17.97
C TYR A 653 -52.55 46.83 -18.92
N ILE A 654 -51.97 47.71 -19.76
CA ILE A 654 -52.68 48.44 -20.81
C ILE A 654 -52.30 47.86 -22.16
N VAL A 655 -53.24 47.26 -22.89
CA VAL A 655 -53.03 46.81 -24.27
C VAL A 655 -53.40 47.97 -25.20
N SER A 656 -52.37 48.66 -25.70
CA SER A 656 -52.49 49.76 -26.67
C SER A 656 -51.14 50.03 -27.36
N ASN A 657 -51.20 50.40 -28.63
CA ASN A 657 -50.04 50.91 -29.36
C ASN A 657 -49.84 52.43 -29.14
N ASP A 658 -50.83 53.13 -28.58
CA ASP A 658 -50.73 54.57 -28.27
C ASP A 658 -49.70 54.83 -27.16
N ARG A 659 -48.91 55.87 -27.31
CA ARG A 659 -47.91 56.31 -26.33
C ARG A 659 -48.51 57.20 -25.24
N TYR A 660 -49.75 57.64 -25.39
CA TYR A 660 -50.45 58.54 -24.48
C TYR A 660 -49.64 59.82 -24.18
N VAL A 661 -48.99 60.36 -25.21
CA VAL A 661 -48.05 61.50 -25.07
C VAL A 661 -48.74 62.69 -24.43
N ASP A 662 -49.94 63.05 -24.90
CA ASP A 662 -50.71 64.19 -24.40
C ASP A 662 -51.08 64.04 -22.91
N TRP A 663 -51.30 62.81 -22.44
CA TRP A 663 -51.60 62.53 -21.04
C TRP A 663 -50.35 62.55 -20.17
N ILE A 664 -49.21 62.09 -20.70
CA ILE A 664 -47.90 62.19 -20.02
C ILE A 664 -47.48 63.67 -19.90
N GLU A 665 -47.75 64.51 -20.90
CA GLU A 665 -47.48 65.95 -20.83
C GLU A 665 -48.33 66.64 -19.76
N LYS A 666 -49.61 66.26 -19.64
CA LYS A 666 -50.51 66.76 -18.58
C LYS A 666 -50.14 66.24 -17.19
N ASN A 667 -49.58 65.03 -17.08
CA ASN A 667 -49.14 64.44 -15.82
C ASN A 667 -47.87 63.59 -16.00
N PRO A 668 -46.67 64.20 -15.82
CA PRO A 668 -45.39 63.53 -16.05
C PRO A 668 -45.14 62.27 -15.21
N ASN A 669 -45.80 62.12 -14.05
CA ASN A 669 -45.69 60.94 -13.20
C ASN A 669 -46.24 59.67 -13.86
N LEU A 670 -47.07 59.80 -14.90
CA LEU A 670 -47.59 58.67 -15.67
C LEU A 670 -46.52 57.99 -16.54
N LYS A 671 -45.40 58.67 -16.82
CA LYS A 671 -44.41 58.20 -17.79
C LYS A 671 -43.85 56.82 -17.45
N GLU A 672 -43.43 56.60 -16.20
CA GLU A 672 -42.84 55.32 -15.80
C GLU A 672 -43.91 54.22 -15.69
N PHE A 673 -45.11 54.57 -15.20
CA PHE A 673 -46.24 53.64 -15.14
C PHE A 673 -46.62 53.14 -16.55
N ILE A 674 -46.88 54.05 -17.49
CA ILE A 674 -47.21 53.69 -18.88
C ILE A 674 -46.07 52.91 -19.53
N LYS A 675 -44.81 53.29 -19.28
CA LYS A 675 -43.67 52.54 -19.81
C LYS A 675 -43.62 51.09 -19.30
N THR A 676 -43.95 50.84 -18.04
CA THR A 676 -43.89 49.51 -17.40
C THR A 676 -45.15 48.67 -17.64
N HIS A 677 -46.32 49.31 -17.78
CA HIS A 677 -47.62 48.65 -17.86
C HIS A 677 -48.24 48.65 -19.25
N ARG A 678 -47.76 49.46 -20.20
CA ARG A 678 -48.24 49.41 -21.59
C ARG A 678 -47.61 48.25 -22.34
N VAL A 679 -48.48 47.43 -22.93
CA VAL A 679 -48.19 46.27 -23.75
C VAL A 679 -48.59 46.61 -25.18
N THR A 680 -47.59 46.68 -26.04
CA THR A 680 -47.80 46.87 -27.48
C THR A 680 -48.14 45.55 -28.15
N PHE A 681 -48.80 45.61 -29.30
CA PHE A 681 -49.24 44.43 -30.01
C PHE A 681 -49.20 44.64 -31.52
N LYS A 682 -49.23 43.53 -32.26
CA LYS A 682 -49.38 43.52 -33.72
C LYS A 682 -50.33 42.40 -34.12
N ILE A 683 -51.23 42.70 -35.05
CA ILE A 683 -52.12 41.70 -35.65
C ILE A 683 -51.57 41.36 -37.04
N HIS A 684 -51.14 40.12 -37.23
CA HIS A 684 -50.64 39.64 -38.53
C HIS A 684 -51.37 38.37 -38.94
N LYS A 685 -52.06 38.40 -40.09
CA LYS A 685 -52.84 37.26 -40.61
C LYS A 685 -53.85 36.69 -39.58
N GLY A 686 -54.45 37.56 -38.77
CA GLY A 686 -55.41 37.18 -37.73
C GLY A 686 -54.81 36.63 -36.44
N ILE A 687 -53.47 36.59 -36.32
CA ILE A 687 -52.78 36.19 -35.10
C ILE A 687 -52.30 37.44 -34.38
N VAL A 688 -52.58 37.52 -33.08
CA VAL A 688 -52.13 38.61 -32.20
C VAL A 688 -50.78 38.25 -31.60
N HIS A 689 -49.82 39.16 -31.72
CA HIS A 689 -48.52 39.09 -31.08
C HIS A 689 -48.38 40.26 -30.11
N PHE A 690 -48.23 39.97 -28.81
CA PHE A 690 -47.90 40.97 -27.79
C PHE A 690 -46.39 41.16 -27.66
N ASP A 691 -45.97 42.30 -27.12
CA ASP A 691 -44.59 42.44 -26.61
C ASP A 691 -44.37 41.57 -25.36
N LYS A 692 -43.11 41.34 -25.00
CA LYS A 692 -42.69 40.38 -23.95
C LYS A 692 -43.20 40.69 -22.53
N LYS A 693 -43.97 41.77 -22.32
CA LYS A 693 -44.47 42.14 -20.98
C LYS A 693 -45.67 41.32 -20.56
N ILE A 694 -46.46 40.85 -21.53
CA ILE A 694 -47.50 39.86 -21.33
C ILE A 694 -47.04 38.56 -21.98
N GLU A 695 -46.63 37.63 -21.12
CA GLU A 695 -46.44 36.23 -21.46
C GLU A 695 -47.56 35.42 -20.76
N GLY A 696 -47.98 34.32 -21.37
CA GLY A 696 -49.04 33.46 -20.84
C GLY A 696 -48.53 32.49 -19.78
N LEU A 697 -49.47 31.83 -19.11
CA LEU A 697 -49.22 30.84 -18.05
C LEU A 697 -48.56 29.54 -18.51
#